data_AF-A0A947DIS0-F1
#
_entry.id   AF-A0A947DIS0-F1
#
_cell.length_a   1.000
_cell.length_b   1.000
_cell.length_c   1.000
_cell.angle_alpha   90.00
_cell.angle_beta   90.00
_cell.angle_gamma   90.00
#
_symmetry.space_group_name_H-M   'P 1'
#
loop_
_entity.id
_entity.type
_entity.pdbx_description
1 polymer ?
#
loop_
_entity_poly.entity_id
_entity_poly.type
_entity_poly.pdbx_seq_one_letter_code
_entity_poly.pdbx_strand_id
1 'polypeptide(L)'
;MALITDVKQICDRLADAGWQDLMLKHGIDIKQTSEQALASALAVDVDVDRTIPGFEDFVASRAKGIEPGDPAASLLYHAFASPNVTLVPEQDTPLGPLSQSIKDFPTLEELDTIINYIFAKASRSLSDVQRYAAELLDANVNTVELAVAVFASEYRPASETPHQRYADLCHSRTGTARVGTVGAIYDGKMRGYFPFRDGDSTNTIRVLPCHYSTWLAVRSVAQEGRFGPARALQGDEGRNFWVPVHKLFDGSECLRGETLQISLSARHQNKKLERLHEHLENSGFPSGFSGTDRQQSPFINEQGLTDWLTVPQNGCGLLSPQPHPLAARATFSNAPLTFQAPPMSGGNFSSAFSPTLTLNAPQPPVRPWPEYAHVRFDVREGNAVYFGDRSDAVTRATAGTYRALNISDFTADGWVKATVSGLDSLQSIPAYSLIAAPDFFPAVDQREVYEWWLSIQDQRVLSNQPTWLQQLVQEGFWNFWRAQPIPLSDERSAPNITLTNSEFKGDDDTVTAIVTTLQRIDLLKAKSMMPTTLRHATLPDAAAGIFAPGWDTSGDRVPGGGTHLASYGLGSPFPEDAKLCAALSTFWPAVAPDTERTFFGDQSSSATGTGTVCPLTDEENGATPGSVSWDGLRGPRVLSEDGSGTTVRYPRYEQADYTLSALEGRFSIALTRKIDFREYTGRILATLRMYRALQGIGTKRSLHILSFRQVESSDTTLRQAQDETRTALSGPVYRFDVFDDRDTAGLPSSSIDQEDFAVGVIYTLFIGTSDFLLAMARRGDGSQARSRWLTL
;
A
#
# COMPACT_ATOMS: atom_id res chain seq x y z
N MET A 1 1.39 35.33 -14.77
CA MET A 1 0.03 35.88 -14.54
C MET A 1 -0.18 35.97 -13.04
N ALA A 2 -1.14 36.75 -12.55
CA ALA A 2 -1.38 36.83 -11.11
C ALA A 2 -2.12 35.57 -10.64
N LEU A 3 -1.76 35.00 -9.49
CA LEU A 3 -2.38 33.74 -9.01
C LEU A 3 -3.91 33.83 -8.85
N ILE A 4 -4.45 34.99 -8.50
CA ILE A 4 -5.91 35.19 -8.41
C ILE A 4 -6.62 35.03 -9.76
N THR A 5 -5.94 35.34 -10.88
CA THR A 5 -6.46 35.10 -12.23
C THR A 5 -6.72 33.61 -12.43
N ASP A 6 -5.75 32.77 -12.05
CA ASP A 6 -5.84 31.32 -12.23
C ASP A 6 -6.87 30.72 -11.26
N VAL A 7 -6.90 31.16 -10.00
CA VAL A 7 -7.95 30.76 -9.04
C VAL A 7 -9.35 31.11 -9.54
N LYS A 8 -9.53 32.29 -10.15
CA LYS A 8 -10.81 32.67 -10.75
C LYS A 8 -11.21 31.75 -11.90
N GLN A 9 -10.28 31.38 -12.78
CA GLN A 9 -10.57 30.45 -13.88
C GLN A 9 -11.03 29.09 -13.35
N ILE A 10 -10.39 28.59 -12.28
CA ILE A 10 -10.78 27.34 -11.61
C ILE A 10 -12.19 27.46 -11.03
N CYS A 11 -12.47 28.53 -10.28
CA CYS A 11 -13.79 28.77 -9.70
C CYS A 11 -14.88 28.89 -10.77
N ASP A 12 -14.64 29.63 -11.85
CA ASP A 12 -15.59 29.80 -12.95
C ASP A 12 -15.89 28.46 -13.65
N ARG A 13 -14.86 27.63 -13.89
CA ARG A 13 -15.00 26.31 -14.50
C ARG A 13 -15.85 25.37 -13.65
N LEU A 14 -15.61 25.38 -12.34
CA LEU A 14 -16.22 24.45 -11.40
C LEU A 14 -17.58 24.93 -10.87
N ALA A 15 -17.89 26.23 -10.94
CA ALA A 15 -19.10 26.81 -10.37
C ALA A 15 -20.38 26.03 -10.75
N ASP A 16 -20.58 25.79 -12.05
CA ASP A 16 -21.80 25.17 -12.61
C ASP A 16 -21.84 23.64 -12.42
N ALA A 17 -20.78 23.04 -11.86
CA ALA A 17 -20.73 21.62 -11.53
C ALA A 17 -21.33 21.28 -10.15
N GLY A 18 -21.88 22.29 -9.46
CA GLY A 18 -22.48 22.20 -8.11
C GLY A 18 -21.64 22.87 -7.02
N TRP A 19 -20.43 23.31 -7.34
CA TRP A 19 -19.53 23.94 -6.36
C TRP A 19 -20.00 25.32 -5.93
N GLN A 20 -20.59 26.12 -6.82
CA GLN A 20 -21.15 27.41 -6.43
C GLN A 20 -22.30 27.22 -5.43
N ASP A 21 -23.23 26.33 -5.73
CA ASP A 21 -24.37 26.03 -4.87
C ASP A 21 -23.95 25.54 -3.48
N LEU A 22 -22.91 24.69 -3.42
CA LEU A 22 -22.34 24.23 -2.17
C LEU A 22 -21.69 25.38 -1.37
N MET A 23 -20.84 26.18 -2.01
CA MET A 23 -20.13 27.27 -1.33
C MET A 23 -21.08 28.38 -0.86
N LEU A 24 -22.17 28.63 -1.58
CA LEU A 24 -23.21 29.59 -1.19
C LEU A 24 -23.89 29.21 0.13
N LYS A 25 -23.99 27.90 0.46
CA LYS A 25 -24.51 27.45 1.77
C LYS A 25 -23.63 27.87 2.94
N HIS A 26 -22.33 28.03 2.69
CA HIS A 26 -21.38 28.60 3.63
C HIS A 26 -21.23 30.12 3.47
N GLY A 27 -22.07 30.79 2.67
CA GLY A 27 -22.04 32.24 2.50
C GLY A 27 -20.96 32.78 1.57
N ILE A 28 -20.29 31.92 0.77
CA ILE A 28 -19.29 32.35 -0.21
C ILE A 28 -19.79 32.07 -1.64
N ASP A 29 -19.90 33.13 -2.44
CA ASP A 29 -20.12 32.98 -3.88
C ASP A 29 -18.78 32.98 -4.63
N ILE A 30 -18.40 31.82 -5.16
CA ILE A 30 -17.15 31.64 -5.91
C ILE A 30 -17.24 32.12 -7.38
N LYS A 31 -18.46 32.38 -7.90
CA LYS A 31 -18.68 32.80 -9.29
C LYS A 31 -18.79 34.32 -9.37
N GLN A 32 -17.66 34.99 -9.22
CA GLN A 32 -17.61 36.47 -9.21
C GLN A 32 -17.35 37.07 -10.58
N THR A 33 -17.79 38.31 -10.81
CA THR A 33 -17.64 39.02 -12.10
C THR A 33 -16.22 39.49 -12.40
N SER A 34 -15.34 39.56 -11.39
CA SER A 34 -13.95 39.99 -11.54
C SER A 34 -13.03 39.32 -10.52
N GLU A 35 -11.73 39.32 -10.80
CA GLU A 35 -10.68 38.82 -9.89
C GLU A 35 -10.71 39.54 -8.53
N GLN A 36 -10.90 40.86 -8.54
CA GLN A 36 -10.98 41.66 -7.32
C GLN A 36 -12.22 41.29 -6.48
N ALA A 37 -13.37 41.08 -7.14
CA ALA A 37 -14.58 40.65 -6.45
C ALA A 37 -14.42 39.25 -5.84
N LEU A 38 -13.76 38.32 -6.55
CA LEU A 38 -13.41 37.00 -6.02
C LEU A 38 -12.48 37.10 -4.81
N ALA A 39 -11.40 37.87 -4.92
CA ALA A 39 -10.46 38.07 -3.82
C ALA A 39 -11.15 38.66 -2.58
N SER A 40 -12.07 39.61 -2.76
CA SER A 40 -12.88 40.15 -1.68
C SER A 40 -13.82 39.10 -1.08
N ALA A 41 -14.52 38.31 -1.90
CA ALA A 41 -15.42 37.26 -1.42
C ALA A 41 -14.67 36.18 -0.61
N LEU A 42 -13.49 35.77 -1.08
CA LEU A 42 -12.66 34.77 -0.39
C LEU A 42 -12.00 35.28 0.90
N ALA A 43 -11.95 36.59 1.12
CA ALA A 43 -11.37 37.19 2.32
C ALA A 43 -12.37 37.46 3.46
N VAL A 44 -13.67 37.23 3.21
CA VAL A 44 -14.73 37.42 4.21
C VAL A 44 -14.76 36.22 5.16
N ASP A 45 -14.88 36.48 6.46
CA ASP A 45 -15.17 35.43 7.43
C ASP A 45 -16.61 34.97 7.28
N VAL A 46 -16.82 33.66 7.21
CA VAL A 46 -18.12 33.02 7.15
C VAL A 46 -18.27 31.96 8.23
N ASP A 47 -19.51 31.70 8.63
CA ASP A 47 -19.84 30.57 9.49
C ASP A 47 -19.91 29.30 8.65
N VAL A 48 -19.08 28.31 9.02
CA VAL A 48 -18.99 27.04 8.29
C VAL A 48 -19.95 26.05 8.91
N ASP A 49 -20.99 25.68 8.15
CA ASP A 49 -21.90 24.60 8.51
C ASP A 49 -21.23 23.22 8.40
N ARG A 50 -20.68 22.75 9.52
CA ARG A 50 -20.05 21.43 9.64
C ARG A 50 -21.05 20.27 9.73
N THR A 51 -22.35 20.53 9.57
CA THR A 51 -23.36 19.48 9.40
C THR A 51 -23.53 19.07 7.94
N ILE A 52 -22.96 19.85 7.01
CA ILE A 52 -22.90 19.51 5.59
C ILE A 52 -21.88 18.38 5.39
N PRO A 53 -22.27 17.28 4.70
CA PRO A 53 -21.37 16.16 4.45
C PRO A 53 -20.08 16.56 3.75
N GLY A 54 -18.95 16.08 4.28
CA GLY A 54 -17.60 16.38 3.83
C GLY A 54 -16.92 17.53 4.57
N PHE A 55 -17.64 18.30 5.41
CA PHE A 55 -17.10 19.42 6.21
C PHE A 55 -17.08 19.14 7.72
N GLU A 56 -17.48 17.94 8.15
CA GLU A 56 -17.59 17.56 9.57
C GLU A 56 -16.26 17.72 10.30
N ASP A 57 -15.15 17.49 9.59
CA ASP A 57 -13.78 17.55 10.08
C ASP A 57 -13.00 18.78 9.61
N PHE A 58 -13.67 19.78 9.01
CA PHE A 58 -13.04 21.08 8.74
C PHE A 58 -12.57 21.75 10.04
N VAL A 59 -11.43 22.45 10.01
CA VAL A 59 -10.72 22.87 11.24
C VAL A 59 -11.51 23.86 12.11
N ALA A 60 -12.26 24.78 11.50
CA ALA A 60 -12.89 25.90 12.19
C ALA A 60 -14.40 25.99 11.93
N SER A 61 -15.16 26.54 12.87
CA SER A 61 -16.58 26.87 12.66
C SER A 61 -16.79 28.25 12.02
N ARG A 62 -15.74 29.08 12.01
CA ARG A 62 -15.71 30.37 11.34
C ARG A 62 -14.37 30.49 10.61
N ALA A 63 -14.41 30.73 9.31
CA ALA A 63 -13.23 30.72 8.45
C ALA A 63 -13.39 31.67 7.26
N LYS A 64 -12.28 31.96 6.58
CA LYS A 64 -12.30 32.63 5.28
C LYS A 64 -12.40 31.62 4.16
N GLY A 65 -12.80 32.07 2.98
CA GLY A 65 -12.64 31.29 1.74
C GLY A 65 -11.18 30.89 1.52
N ILE A 66 -10.26 31.84 1.77
CA ILE A 66 -8.81 31.65 1.76
C ILE A 66 -8.23 32.26 3.04
N GLU A 67 -7.70 31.42 3.93
CA GLU A 67 -6.96 31.85 5.11
C GLU A 67 -5.46 31.98 4.75
N PRO A 68 -4.84 33.17 4.86
CA PRO A 68 -3.47 33.40 4.45
C PRO A 68 -2.45 32.42 5.07
N GLY A 69 -1.84 31.59 4.23
CA GLY A 69 -0.79 30.64 4.62
C GLY A 69 -1.27 29.41 5.38
N ASP A 70 -2.58 29.16 5.46
CA ASP A 70 -3.17 28.00 6.16
C ASP A 70 -4.18 27.28 5.25
N PRO A 71 -3.75 26.19 4.58
CA PRO A 71 -4.64 25.39 3.73
C PRO A 71 -5.76 24.69 4.51
N ALA A 72 -5.52 24.22 5.74
CA ALA A 72 -6.53 23.53 6.55
C ALA A 72 -7.66 24.48 6.98
N ALA A 73 -7.34 25.76 7.21
CA ALA A 73 -8.31 26.81 7.54
C ALA A 73 -8.94 27.51 6.33
N SER A 74 -8.53 27.16 5.11
CA SER A 74 -9.06 27.75 3.87
C SER A 74 -10.27 26.95 3.36
N LEU A 75 -11.48 27.51 3.52
CA LEU A 75 -12.73 26.81 3.20
C LEU A 75 -12.80 26.34 1.74
N LEU A 76 -12.37 27.19 0.79
CA LEU A 76 -12.37 26.84 -0.64
C LEU A 76 -11.46 25.64 -0.91
N TYR A 77 -10.26 25.63 -0.31
CA TYR A 77 -9.30 24.56 -0.51
C TYR A 77 -9.80 23.25 0.09
N HIS A 78 -10.32 23.26 1.31
CA HIS A 78 -10.92 22.08 1.92
C HIS A 78 -12.06 21.51 1.06
N ALA A 79 -13.01 22.36 0.62
CA ALA A 79 -14.11 21.94 -0.24
C ALA A 79 -13.61 21.22 -1.50
N PHE A 80 -12.57 21.78 -2.13
CA PHE A 80 -12.03 21.25 -3.38
C PHE A 80 -11.11 20.03 -3.19
N ALA A 81 -10.32 19.98 -2.12
CA ALA A 81 -9.29 18.98 -1.89
C ALA A 81 -9.80 17.75 -1.13
N SER A 82 -10.85 17.89 -0.31
CA SER A 82 -11.41 16.78 0.47
C SER A 82 -12.11 15.77 -0.45
N PRO A 83 -11.69 14.49 -0.44
CA PRO A 83 -12.37 13.44 -1.21
C PRO A 83 -13.76 13.09 -0.65
N ASN A 84 -14.08 13.55 0.57
CA ASN A 84 -15.39 13.34 1.19
C ASN A 84 -16.44 14.38 0.73
N VAL A 85 -16.02 15.46 0.06
CA VAL A 85 -16.91 16.48 -0.49
C VAL A 85 -17.31 16.11 -1.92
N THR A 86 -18.47 15.47 -2.06
CA THR A 86 -18.98 14.95 -3.35
C THR A 86 -20.44 15.27 -3.65
N LEU A 87 -21.16 15.87 -2.69
CA LEU A 87 -22.59 16.11 -2.75
C LEU A 87 -22.94 17.55 -2.40
N VAL A 88 -24.06 18.02 -2.96
CA VAL A 88 -24.71 19.30 -2.63
C VAL A 88 -26.04 18.99 -1.94
N PRO A 89 -26.26 19.44 -0.69
CA PRO A 89 -27.55 19.22 0.00
C PRO A 89 -28.70 20.03 -0.65
N GLU A 90 -29.87 19.43 -0.90
CA GLU A 90 -31.02 20.15 -1.50
C GLU A 90 -31.82 21.05 -0.53
N GLN A 91 -31.77 20.82 0.79
CA GLN A 91 -32.48 21.61 1.82
C GLN A 91 -31.56 21.91 3.03
N ASP A 92 -32.03 22.74 3.98
CA ASP A 92 -31.40 23.00 5.30
C ASP A 92 -31.45 21.78 6.24
N THR A 93 -31.46 20.57 5.70
CA THR A 93 -31.46 19.31 6.48
C THR A 93 -30.25 18.46 6.11
N PRO A 94 -29.57 17.83 7.09
CA PRO A 94 -28.51 16.87 6.83
C PRO A 94 -29.11 15.61 6.18
N LEU A 95 -28.68 15.31 4.94
CA LEU A 95 -28.94 14.09 4.17
C LEU A 95 -30.41 13.62 4.09
N GLY A 96 -31.10 14.11 3.04
CA GLY A 96 -32.26 13.43 2.46
C GLY A 96 -31.91 12.74 1.14
N PRO A 97 -32.80 11.88 0.59
CA PRO A 97 -32.69 11.23 -0.73
C PRO A 97 -32.65 12.18 -1.94
N LEU A 98 -32.50 13.48 -1.67
CA LEU A 98 -32.59 14.60 -2.58
C LEU A 98 -31.23 15.31 -2.78
N SER A 99 -30.14 14.87 -2.14
CA SER A 99 -28.82 15.51 -2.34
C SER A 99 -28.29 15.29 -3.77
N GLN A 100 -27.79 16.35 -4.41
CA GLN A 100 -27.30 16.30 -5.79
C GLN A 100 -25.80 15.96 -5.83
N SER A 101 -25.38 15.14 -6.78
CA SER A 101 -23.94 14.84 -6.96
C SER A 101 -23.22 15.97 -7.68
N ILE A 102 -22.02 16.29 -7.22
CA ILE A 102 -21.08 17.16 -7.93
C ILE A 102 -20.64 16.47 -9.22
N LYS A 103 -20.62 17.22 -10.34
CA LYS A 103 -20.48 16.66 -11.69
C LYS A 103 -19.05 16.70 -12.23
N ASP A 104 -18.22 17.60 -11.72
CA ASP A 104 -16.85 17.81 -12.16
C ASP A 104 -16.00 18.27 -10.97
N PHE A 105 -14.71 17.96 -11.00
CA PHE A 105 -13.82 18.05 -9.86
C PHE A 105 -12.51 18.78 -10.22
N PRO A 106 -11.84 19.39 -9.24
CA PRO A 106 -10.50 19.94 -9.43
C PRO A 106 -9.50 18.85 -9.85
N THR A 107 -8.56 19.21 -10.72
CA THR A 107 -7.33 18.46 -10.98
C THR A 107 -6.30 18.73 -9.89
N LEU A 108 -5.23 17.91 -9.80
CA LEU A 108 -4.15 18.15 -8.84
C LEU A 108 -3.41 19.49 -9.09
N GLU A 109 -3.25 19.90 -10.35
CA GLU A 109 -2.61 21.17 -10.72
C GLU A 109 -3.44 22.38 -10.27
N GLU A 110 -4.76 22.30 -10.38
CA GLU A 110 -5.66 23.35 -9.91
C GLU A 110 -5.69 23.43 -8.38
N LEU A 111 -5.64 22.27 -7.68
CA LEU A 111 -5.46 22.25 -6.23
C LEU A 111 -4.13 22.89 -5.84
N ASP A 112 -3.05 22.58 -6.55
CA ASP A 112 -1.72 23.15 -6.31
C ASP A 112 -1.73 24.69 -6.47
N THR A 113 -2.39 25.19 -7.52
CA THR A 113 -2.60 26.61 -7.79
C THR A 113 -3.31 27.32 -6.63
N ILE A 114 -4.34 26.70 -6.05
CA ILE A 114 -5.06 27.26 -4.89
C ILE A 114 -4.16 27.31 -3.67
N ILE A 115 -3.33 26.27 -3.42
CA ILE A 115 -2.35 26.29 -2.32
C ILE A 115 -1.31 27.40 -2.56
N ASN A 116 -0.84 27.60 -3.79
CA ASN A 116 0.10 28.69 -4.12
C ASN A 116 -0.53 30.04 -3.78
N TYR A 117 -1.80 30.25 -4.13
CA TYR A 117 -2.52 31.46 -3.75
C TYR A 117 -2.67 31.62 -2.24
N ILE A 118 -2.98 30.56 -1.49
CA ILE A 118 -3.04 30.58 -0.02
C ILE A 118 -1.73 31.12 0.59
N PHE A 119 -0.58 30.59 0.15
CA PHE A 119 0.72 31.04 0.66
C PHE A 119 1.14 32.42 0.13
N ALA A 120 0.74 32.78 -1.10
CA ALA A 120 0.93 34.14 -1.62
C ALA A 120 0.22 35.19 -0.76
N LYS A 121 -1.00 34.88 -0.29
CA LYS A 121 -1.78 35.78 0.56
C LYS A 121 -1.15 36.05 1.92
N ALA A 122 -0.29 35.17 2.42
CA ALA A 122 0.47 35.42 3.64
C ALA A 122 1.52 36.53 3.46
N SER A 123 1.96 36.80 2.22
CA SER A 123 2.89 37.88 1.84
C SER A 123 4.18 37.92 2.68
N ARG A 124 4.70 36.74 3.05
CA ARG A 124 5.89 36.60 3.89
C ARG A 124 7.16 36.83 3.07
N SER A 125 8.16 37.54 3.63
CA SER A 125 9.55 37.44 3.15
C SER A 125 10.22 36.20 3.77
N LEU A 126 11.42 35.83 3.30
CA LEU A 126 12.20 34.74 3.90
C LEU A 126 12.42 34.93 5.42
N SER A 127 12.73 36.17 5.84
CA SER A 127 12.88 36.52 7.26
C SER A 127 11.59 36.38 8.06
N ASP A 128 10.44 36.64 7.43
CA ASP A 128 9.13 36.47 8.09
C ASP A 128 8.79 34.99 8.25
N VAL A 129 9.15 34.13 7.29
CA VAL A 129 9.02 32.67 7.43
C VAL A 129 9.87 32.15 8.58
N GLN A 130 11.12 32.61 8.70
CA GLN A 130 12.00 32.21 9.81
C GLN A 130 11.45 32.65 11.17
N ARG A 131 10.94 33.89 11.28
CA ARG A 131 10.31 34.39 12.50
C ARG A 131 9.05 33.60 12.84
N TYR A 132 8.22 33.31 11.84
CA TYR A 132 7.00 32.53 12.02
C TYR A 132 7.28 31.11 12.52
N ALA A 133 8.28 30.44 11.93
CA ALA A 133 8.73 29.13 12.41
C ALA A 133 9.23 29.20 13.86
N ALA A 134 10.02 30.23 14.21
CA ALA A 134 10.50 30.43 15.57
C ALA A 134 9.36 30.66 16.59
N GLU A 135 8.35 31.45 16.21
CA GLU A 135 7.16 31.72 17.04
C GLU A 135 6.30 30.46 17.24
N LEU A 136 6.15 29.65 16.19
CA LEU A 136 5.45 28.38 16.28
C LEU A 136 6.23 27.35 17.10
N LEU A 137 7.56 27.36 17.03
CA LEU A 137 8.45 26.48 17.80
C LEU A 137 8.82 27.03 19.20
N ASP A 138 8.34 28.21 19.60
CA ASP A 138 8.76 28.88 20.85
C ASP A 138 10.29 28.83 21.03
N ALA A 139 10.98 29.11 19.93
CA ALA A 139 12.42 29.03 19.81
C ALA A 139 13.02 30.41 19.51
N ASN A 140 14.32 30.55 19.73
CA ASN A 140 15.03 31.74 19.29
C ASN A 140 15.12 31.73 17.75
N VAL A 141 14.79 32.84 17.09
CA VAL A 141 14.85 32.94 15.63
C VAL A 141 16.23 32.60 15.06
N ASN A 142 17.30 32.88 15.80
CA ASN A 142 18.68 32.59 15.38
C ASN A 142 19.07 31.11 15.50
N THR A 143 18.25 30.28 16.16
CA THR A 143 18.49 28.83 16.29
C THR A 143 17.63 28.00 15.34
N VAL A 144 16.72 28.64 14.60
CA VAL A 144 15.87 27.98 13.60
C VAL A 144 16.70 27.69 12.35
N GLU A 145 16.88 26.41 12.07
CA GLU A 145 17.50 25.92 10.83
C GLU A 145 16.43 25.77 9.74
N LEU A 146 16.50 26.60 8.69
CA LEU A 146 15.66 26.51 7.51
C LEU A 146 16.39 25.85 6.34
N ALA A 147 15.65 25.09 5.55
CA ALA A 147 16.11 24.52 4.28
C ALA A 147 14.99 24.51 3.24
N VAL A 148 15.38 24.37 1.97
CA VAL A 148 14.46 23.99 0.90
C VAL A 148 14.32 22.47 0.94
N ALA A 149 13.12 21.94 1.12
CA ALA A 149 12.87 20.51 1.19
C ALA A 149 11.76 20.08 0.25
N VAL A 150 11.90 18.90 -0.34
CA VAL A 150 10.86 18.27 -1.16
C VAL A 150 10.08 17.29 -0.30
N PHE A 151 8.75 17.29 -0.45
CA PHE A 151 7.86 16.35 0.25
C PHE A 151 6.88 15.71 -0.73
N ALA A 152 6.64 14.41 -0.57
CA ALA A 152 5.40 13.79 -1.00
C ALA A 152 4.26 14.32 -0.13
N SER A 153 3.11 14.67 -0.71
CA SER A 153 2.04 15.36 0.05
C SER A 153 0.64 14.96 -0.36
N GLU A 154 -0.25 14.85 0.63
CA GLU A 154 -1.67 14.54 0.44
C GLU A 154 -2.55 15.35 1.39
N TYR A 155 -3.65 15.90 0.90
CA TYR A 155 -4.71 16.43 1.77
C TYR A 155 -5.59 15.28 2.23
N ARG A 156 -5.66 15.06 3.54
CA ARG A 156 -6.26 13.85 4.14
C ARG A 156 -7.36 14.21 5.14
N PRO A 157 -8.43 13.41 5.25
CA PRO A 157 -9.43 13.53 6.31
C PRO A 157 -8.80 13.38 7.69
N ALA A 158 -9.50 13.86 8.72
CA ALA A 158 -8.99 13.84 10.09
C ALA A 158 -8.47 12.49 10.55
N SER A 159 -9.17 11.39 10.28
CA SER A 159 -8.74 10.04 10.70
C SER A 159 -7.36 9.64 10.16
N GLU A 160 -6.94 10.21 9.04
CA GLU A 160 -5.70 9.88 8.34
C GLU A 160 -4.57 10.89 8.60
N THR A 161 -4.84 12.01 9.30
CA THR A 161 -3.80 12.99 9.66
C THR A 161 -2.99 12.56 10.89
N PRO A 162 -1.73 12.99 11.03
CA PRO A 162 -0.92 12.69 12.21
C PRO A 162 -1.55 13.06 13.55
N HIS A 163 -2.28 14.16 13.62
CA HIS A 163 -2.90 14.64 14.85
C HIS A 163 -4.31 14.10 15.08
N GLN A 164 -4.94 13.50 14.07
CA GLN A 164 -6.29 12.93 14.13
C GLN A 164 -7.39 13.92 14.57
N ARG A 165 -7.26 15.20 14.20
CA ARG A 165 -8.17 16.28 14.70
C ARG A 165 -9.07 16.90 13.64
N TYR A 166 -8.55 17.15 12.45
CA TYR A 166 -9.23 17.79 11.33
C TYR A 166 -8.52 17.39 10.02
N ALA A 167 -9.17 17.65 8.89
CA ALA A 167 -8.58 17.41 7.57
C ALA A 167 -7.42 18.39 7.29
N ASP A 168 -6.27 17.87 6.86
CA ASP A 168 -5.05 18.66 6.70
C ASP A 168 -4.10 18.07 5.64
N LEU A 169 -3.14 18.88 5.18
CA LEU A 169 -1.99 18.45 4.41
C LEU A 169 -1.03 17.62 5.27
N CYS A 170 -0.81 16.39 4.83
CA CYS A 170 0.16 15.47 5.37
C CYS A 170 1.35 15.36 4.41
N HIS A 171 2.55 15.32 4.98
CA HIS A 171 3.80 15.37 4.25
C HIS A 171 4.75 14.28 4.72
N SER A 172 5.47 13.69 3.78
CA SER A 172 6.64 12.87 4.09
C SER A 172 7.76 13.20 3.13
N ARG A 173 9.01 13.06 3.59
CA ARG A 173 10.17 13.09 2.69
C ARG A 173 10.35 11.76 1.98
N THR A 174 9.43 10.81 2.14
CA THR A 174 9.35 9.58 1.35
C THR A 174 8.02 9.55 0.59
N GLY A 175 8.06 9.23 -0.69
CA GLY A 175 6.86 8.98 -1.49
C GLY A 175 6.93 7.63 -2.19
N THR A 176 5.77 6.98 -2.33
CA THR A 176 5.61 5.64 -2.91
C THR A 176 4.74 5.71 -4.15
N ALA A 177 5.34 5.37 -5.30
CA ALA A 177 4.65 5.12 -6.55
C ALA A 177 4.64 3.62 -6.86
N ARG A 178 3.67 3.14 -7.65
CA ARG A 178 3.46 1.69 -7.88
C ARG A 178 3.52 1.35 -9.37
N VAL A 179 4.28 0.31 -9.72
CA VAL A 179 4.37 -0.19 -11.10
C VAL A 179 3.04 -0.79 -11.58
N GLY A 180 2.86 -0.86 -12.90
CA GLY A 180 1.65 -1.35 -13.54
C GLY A 180 1.84 -1.53 -15.05
N THR A 181 0.86 -2.17 -15.69
CA THR A 181 0.88 -2.54 -17.11
C THR A 181 0.31 -1.48 -18.05
N VAL A 182 -0.41 -0.49 -17.53
CA VAL A 182 -0.95 0.64 -18.32
C VAL A 182 -0.82 1.97 -17.58
N GLY A 183 -1.01 3.08 -18.29
CA GLY A 183 -0.89 4.44 -17.75
C GLY A 183 -1.89 4.76 -16.62
N ALA A 184 -1.49 5.69 -15.75
CA ALA A 184 -2.31 6.24 -14.68
C ALA A 184 -3.54 6.96 -15.25
N ILE A 185 -4.64 6.96 -14.50
CA ILE A 185 -5.81 7.80 -14.77
C ILE A 185 -6.23 8.46 -13.47
N TYR A 186 -6.34 9.78 -13.51
CA TYR A 186 -6.83 10.56 -12.39
C TYR A 186 -8.34 10.38 -12.25
N ASP A 187 -8.80 10.08 -11.03
CA ASP A 187 -10.20 10.15 -10.64
C ASP A 187 -10.44 11.44 -9.86
N GLY A 188 -11.13 12.37 -10.53
CA GLY A 188 -11.49 13.66 -9.96
C GLY A 188 -12.33 13.52 -8.70
N LYS A 189 -13.27 12.58 -8.61
CA LYS A 189 -14.13 12.41 -7.44
C LYS A 189 -13.32 11.96 -6.22
N MET A 190 -12.38 11.04 -6.41
CA MET A 190 -11.50 10.53 -5.35
C MET A 190 -10.34 11.46 -5.00
N ARG A 191 -10.09 12.51 -5.81
CA ARG A 191 -8.89 13.35 -5.73
C ARG A 191 -7.62 12.52 -5.73
N GLY A 192 -7.53 11.53 -6.62
CA GLY A 192 -6.44 10.58 -6.59
C GLY A 192 -6.40 9.61 -7.76
N TYR A 193 -5.61 8.57 -7.59
CA TYR A 193 -5.42 7.50 -8.57
C TYR A 193 -5.86 6.17 -7.96
N PHE A 194 -6.30 5.26 -8.83
CA PHE A 194 -6.72 3.92 -8.44
C PHE A 194 -6.19 2.90 -9.46
N PRO A 195 -5.74 1.71 -9.04
CA PRO A 195 -5.01 0.80 -9.92
C PRO A 195 -5.88 0.10 -10.97
N PHE A 196 -7.20 0.32 -10.94
CA PHE A 196 -8.14 -0.32 -11.87
C PHE A 196 -9.43 0.50 -12.01
N ARG A 197 -9.87 0.74 -13.24
CA ARG A 197 -11.12 1.43 -13.56
C ARG A 197 -12.14 0.48 -14.16
N ASP A 198 -13.42 0.71 -13.89
CA ASP A 198 -14.48 -0.04 -14.58
C ASP A 198 -14.37 0.13 -16.10
N GLY A 199 -14.37 -1.00 -16.81
CA GLY A 199 -14.10 -1.06 -18.25
C GLY A 199 -12.67 -1.50 -18.60
N ASP A 200 -11.75 -1.53 -17.63
CA ASP A 200 -10.43 -2.14 -17.83
C ASP A 200 -10.55 -3.66 -18.05
N SER A 201 -9.60 -4.22 -18.80
CA SER A 201 -9.48 -5.67 -18.91
C SER A 201 -9.10 -6.26 -17.54
N THR A 202 -9.51 -7.49 -17.26
CA THR A 202 -9.30 -8.12 -15.93
C THR A 202 -7.84 -8.16 -15.49
N ASN A 203 -6.90 -8.24 -16.43
CA ASN A 203 -5.46 -8.31 -16.16
C ASN A 203 -4.73 -6.97 -16.28
N THR A 204 -5.47 -5.88 -16.48
CA THR A 204 -4.93 -4.53 -16.48
C THR A 204 -4.63 -4.09 -15.05
N ILE A 205 -3.45 -3.50 -14.85
CA ILE A 205 -3.05 -2.86 -13.59
C ILE A 205 -2.49 -1.48 -13.97
N ARG A 206 -3.06 -0.41 -13.45
CA ARG A 206 -2.60 0.95 -13.76
C ARG A 206 -1.40 1.31 -12.89
N VAL A 207 -0.43 2.02 -13.45
CA VAL A 207 0.62 2.66 -12.65
C VAL A 207 0.01 3.70 -11.72
N LEU A 208 0.57 3.84 -10.52
CA LEU A 208 0.11 4.80 -9.51
C LEU A 208 1.21 5.83 -9.25
N PRO A 209 0.98 7.11 -9.55
CA PRO A 209 1.98 8.17 -9.39
C PRO A 209 2.06 8.69 -7.95
N CYS A 210 3.11 9.44 -7.65
CA CYS A 210 3.31 10.17 -6.39
C CYS A 210 3.50 11.68 -6.67
N HIS A 211 2.79 12.51 -5.91
CA HIS A 211 2.86 13.96 -6.03
C HIS A 211 3.90 14.54 -5.08
N TYR A 212 4.88 15.28 -5.63
CA TYR A 212 5.93 15.96 -4.87
C TYR A 212 5.79 17.48 -4.98
N SER A 213 6.07 18.18 -3.89
CA SER A 213 6.08 19.65 -3.84
C SER A 213 7.24 20.19 -3.01
N THR A 214 7.62 21.44 -3.28
CA THR A 214 8.79 22.12 -2.69
C THR A 214 8.37 23.08 -1.58
N TRP A 215 9.08 23.06 -0.45
CA TRP A 215 8.74 23.82 0.74
C TRP A 215 9.97 24.46 1.38
N LEU A 216 9.79 25.61 2.02
CA LEU A 216 10.66 25.99 3.15
C LEU A 216 10.27 25.13 4.34
N ALA A 217 11.25 24.42 4.88
CA ALA A 217 11.08 23.54 6.02
C ALA A 217 12.03 23.92 7.16
N VAL A 218 11.59 23.67 8.39
CA VAL A 218 12.40 23.83 9.59
C VAL A 218 12.85 22.47 10.13
N ARG A 219 14.06 22.41 10.67
CA ARG A 219 14.54 21.24 11.42
C ARG A 219 14.16 21.36 12.90
N SER A 220 13.42 20.39 13.43
CA SER A 220 13.01 20.37 14.84
C SER A 220 12.81 18.93 15.34
N VAL A 221 12.98 18.72 16.65
CA VAL A 221 12.45 17.54 17.34
C VAL A 221 10.92 17.58 17.41
N ALA A 222 10.27 16.43 17.48
CA ALA A 222 8.81 16.32 17.52
C ALA A 222 8.21 17.08 18.72
N GLN A 223 7.08 17.78 18.50
CA GLN A 223 6.38 18.56 19.53
C GLN A 223 4.88 18.36 19.35
N GLU A 224 4.29 17.38 20.05
CA GLU A 224 2.91 16.90 19.87
C GLU A 224 1.85 18.01 19.70
N GLY A 225 1.97 19.12 20.42
CA GLY A 225 1.06 20.27 20.32
C GLY A 225 1.20 21.12 19.05
N ARG A 226 2.15 20.83 18.16
CA ARG A 226 2.51 21.65 17.00
C ARG A 226 2.67 20.84 15.72
N PHE A 227 3.40 19.74 15.82
CA PHE A 227 3.55 18.73 14.78
C PHE A 227 4.08 17.44 15.42
N GLY A 228 3.85 16.32 14.78
CA GLY A 228 4.46 15.06 15.18
C GLY A 228 4.40 14.06 14.05
N PRO A 229 5.22 12.99 14.13
CA PRO A 229 5.03 11.85 13.25
C PRO A 229 3.63 11.26 13.47
N ALA A 230 3.03 10.70 12.41
CA ALA A 230 1.70 10.09 12.46
C ALA A 230 1.53 9.08 13.62
N ARG A 231 2.61 8.41 13.99
CA ARG A 231 2.75 7.71 15.26
C ARG A 231 4.08 8.10 15.90
N ALA A 232 4.04 8.58 17.13
CA ALA A 232 5.23 8.83 17.92
C ALA A 232 5.78 7.51 18.48
N LEU A 233 7.07 7.28 18.25
CA LEU A 233 7.81 6.13 18.75
C LEU A 233 8.77 6.55 19.86
N GLN A 234 9.16 5.61 20.71
CA GLN A 234 10.20 5.85 21.70
C GLN A 234 11.50 6.31 21.01
N GLY A 235 12.09 7.40 21.50
CA GLY A 235 13.30 8.01 20.95
C GLY A 235 13.02 9.13 19.96
N ASP A 236 11.79 9.31 19.47
CA ASP A 236 11.43 10.42 18.57
C ASP A 236 11.61 11.79 19.23
N GLU A 237 11.56 11.86 20.58
CA GLU A 237 11.87 13.06 21.34
C GLU A 237 13.31 13.57 21.15
N GLY A 238 14.22 12.71 20.69
CA GLY A 238 15.60 13.06 20.37
C GLY A 238 15.91 13.09 18.87
N ARG A 239 14.95 12.77 17.99
CA ARG A 239 15.15 12.74 16.53
C ARG A 239 14.80 14.06 15.88
N ASN A 240 15.52 14.40 14.82
CA ASN A 240 15.25 15.61 14.05
C ASN A 240 14.33 15.31 12.88
N PHE A 241 13.29 16.12 12.73
CA PHE A 241 12.35 16.08 11.62
C PHE A 241 12.49 17.35 10.79
N TRP A 242 12.34 17.22 9.47
CA TRP A 242 12.09 18.36 8.61
C TRP A 242 10.58 18.58 8.50
N VAL A 243 10.13 19.77 8.87
CA VAL A 243 8.70 20.11 8.95
C VAL A 243 8.41 21.27 7.99
N PRO A 244 7.46 21.13 7.06
CA PRO A 244 7.12 22.19 6.12
C PRO A 244 6.51 23.39 6.86
N VAL A 245 6.84 24.60 6.41
CA VAL A 245 6.37 25.88 6.99
C VAL A 245 5.72 26.77 5.94
N HIS A 246 6.30 26.85 4.75
CA HIS A 246 5.81 27.71 3.67
C HIS A 246 6.05 27.05 2.32
N LYS A 247 5.00 26.91 1.51
CA LYS A 247 5.12 26.31 0.18
C LYS A 247 5.89 27.24 -0.77
N LEU A 248 6.79 26.68 -1.57
CA LEU A 248 7.53 27.40 -2.59
C LEU A 248 6.91 27.15 -3.97
N PHE A 249 6.78 28.22 -4.76
CA PHE A 249 6.29 28.21 -6.15
C PHE A 249 6.93 29.34 -6.96
N ASP A 250 6.78 29.29 -8.29
CA ASP A 250 7.44 30.21 -9.21
C ASP A 250 6.89 31.64 -9.14
N GLY A 251 7.74 32.62 -9.48
CA GLY A 251 7.36 34.01 -9.63
C GLY A 251 7.59 34.88 -8.39
N SER A 252 7.04 36.09 -8.43
CA SER A 252 7.28 37.15 -7.43
C SER A 252 6.24 37.19 -6.31
N GLU A 253 5.20 36.35 -6.37
CA GLU A 253 4.13 36.32 -5.37
C GLU A 253 4.44 35.36 -4.21
N CYS A 254 5.44 34.48 -4.33
CA CYS A 254 5.75 33.45 -3.33
C CYS A 254 6.39 34.00 -2.06
N LEU A 255 7.47 34.78 -2.22
CA LEU A 255 8.18 35.41 -1.11
C LEU A 255 8.38 36.89 -1.42
N ARG A 256 7.96 37.75 -0.48
CA ARG A 256 8.09 39.19 -0.64
C ARG A 256 9.57 39.58 -0.75
N GLY A 257 9.92 40.22 -1.87
CA GLY A 257 11.27 40.68 -2.16
C GLY A 257 12.09 39.72 -3.04
N GLU A 258 11.57 38.52 -3.32
CA GLU A 258 12.22 37.53 -4.16
C GLU A 258 11.41 37.26 -5.44
N THR A 259 12.06 36.73 -6.47
CA THR A 259 11.38 36.16 -7.64
C THR A 259 11.97 34.79 -7.88
N LEU A 260 11.17 33.75 -7.62
CA LEU A 260 11.64 32.38 -7.58
C LEU A 260 11.47 31.72 -8.95
N GLN A 261 12.39 30.81 -9.27
CA GLN A 261 12.26 29.81 -10.33
C GLN A 261 12.68 28.48 -9.73
N ILE A 262 11.79 27.49 -9.80
CA ILE A 262 11.94 26.19 -9.15
C ILE A 262 12.00 25.12 -10.23
N SER A 263 13.05 24.31 -10.16
CA SER A 263 13.17 23.11 -10.98
C SER A 263 13.19 21.88 -10.09
N LEU A 264 12.30 20.92 -10.38
CA LEU A 264 12.37 19.58 -9.81
C LEU A 264 13.19 18.66 -10.72
N SER A 265 14.00 17.82 -10.10
CA SER A 265 14.78 16.77 -10.75
C SER A 265 14.56 15.46 -10.00
N ALA A 266 14.56 14.35 -10.73
CA ALA A 266 14.42 13.03 -10.16
C ALA A 266 15.42 12.06 -10.81
N ARG A 267 15.86 11.07 -10.03
CA ARG A 267 16.66 9.94 -10.52
C ARG A 267 16.29 8.69 -9.75
N HIS A 268 16.04 7.61 -10.49
CA HIS A 268 15.73 6.29 -9.96
C HIS A 268 16.65 5.26 -10.58
N GLN A 269 17.00 4.23 -9.81
CA GLN A 269 17.81 3.13 -10.29
C GLN A 269 17.28 1.80 -9.75
N ASN A 270 17.21 0.77 -10.61
CA ASN A 270 17.07 -0.62 -10.19
C ASN A 270 18.46 -1.26 -10.21
N LYS A 271 18.91 -1.75 -9.04
CA LYS A 271 20.22 -2.39 -8.85
C LYS A 271 20.16 -3.88 -8.55
N LYS A 272 18.98 -4.51 -8.65
CA LYS A 272 18.79 -5.92 -8.24
C LYS A 272 19.75 -6.87 -8.96
N LEU A 273 19.87 -6.72 -10.28
CA LEU A 273 20.75 -7.56 -11.10
C LEU A 273 22.23 -7.29 -10.81
N GLU A 274 22.65 -6.03 -10.66
CA GLU A 274 24.04 -5.72 -10.29
C GLU A 274 24.43 -6.38 -8.95
N ARG A 275 23.59 -6.22 -7.93
CA ARG A 275 23.82 -6.81 -6.60
C ARG A 275 23.81 -8.33 -6.60
N LEU A 276 22.89 -8.95 -7.37
CA LEU A 276 22.85 -10.40 -7.55
C LEU A 276 24.17 -10.92 -8.13
N HIS A 277 24.66 -10.31 -9.21
CA HIS A 277 25.88 -10.74 -9.88
C HIS A 277 27.13 -10.50 -9.04
N GLU A 278 27.21 -9.38 -8.33
CA GLU A 278 28.27 -9.10 -7.35
C GLU A 278 28.31 -10.19 -6.27
N HIS A 279 27.14 -10.52 -5.70
CA HIS A 279 27.04 -11.53 -4.65
C HIS A 279 27.42 -12.94 -5.14
N LEU A 280 26.97 -13.33 -6.33
CA LEU A 280 27.30 -14.62 -6.94
C LEU A 280 28.79 -14.76 -7.21
N GLU A 281 29.43 -13.73 -7.77
CA GLU A 281 30.87 -13.73 -8.04
C GLU A 281 31.68 -13.86 -6.74
N ASN A 282 31.32 -13.07 -5.72
CA ASN A 282 31.94 -13.15 -4.39
C ASN A 282 31.74 -14.52 -3.72
N SER A 283 30.69 -15.25 -4.10
CA SER A 283 30.39 -16.59 -3.61
C SER A 283 31.00 -17.72 -4.47
N GLY A 284 31.83 -17.38 -5.46
CA GLY A 284 32.52 -18.35 -6.32
C GLY A 284 31.70 -18.86 -7.51
N PHE A 285 30.60 -18.19 -7.85
CA PHE A 285 29.77 -18.49 -9.02
C PHE A 285 29.98 -17.43 -10.11
N PRO A 286 30.72 -17.74 -11.19
CA PRO A 286 31.01 -16.79 -12.25
C PRO A 286 29.75 -16.16 -12.87
N SER A 287 29.65 -14.82 -12.77
CA SER A 287 28.68 -14.03 -13.51
C SER A 287 28.91 -14.15 -15.02
N GLY A 288 30.19 -14.13 -15.42
CA GLY A 288 30.61 -14.04 -16.82
C GLY A 288 30.67 -12.59 -17.33
N PHE A 289 30.58 -11.60 -16.44
CA PHE A 289 30.54 -10.17 -16.77
C PHE A 289 31.55 -9.42 -15.92
N SER A 290 32.28 -8.48 -16.52
CA SER A 290 33.24 -7.65 -15.79
C SER A 290 32.56 -6.67 -14.84
N GLY A 291 33.32 -6.10 -13.90
CA GLY A 291 32.82 -5.01 -13.06
C GLY A 291 32.32 -3.81 -13.88
N THR A 292 32.92 -3.54 -15.04
CA THR A 292 32.48 -2.48 -15.96
C THR A 292 31.16 -2.82 -16.65
N ASP A 293 30.98 -4.07 -17.09
CA ASP A 293 29.71 -4.53 -17.70
C ASP A 293 28.55 -4.37 -16.70
N ARG A 294 28.80 -4.67 -15.42
CA ARG A 294 27.79 -4.56 -14.36
C ARG A 294 27.38 -3.14 -14.00
N GLN A 295 28.10 -2.12 -14.47
CA GLN A 295 27.68 -0.71 -14.33
C GLN A 295 26.77 -0.24 -15.46
N GLN A 296 26.42 -1.12 -16.41
CA GLN A 296 25.56 -0.81 -17.56
C GLN A 296 24.18 -1.44 -17.41
N SER A 297 23.21 -0.94 -18.19
CA SER A 297 21.90 -1.58 -18.31
C SER A 297 22.03 -2.99 -18.93
N PRO A 298 21.32 -4.01 -18.42
CA PRO A 298 20.24 -3.93 -17.43
C PRO A 298 20.69 -4.21 -15.98
N PHE A 299 21.99 -4.31 -15.69
CA PHE A 299 22.47 -4.60 -14.32
C PHE A 299 22.14 -3.45 -13.35
N ILE A 300 22.44 -2.23 -13.78
CA ILE A 300 21.92 -1.00 -13.21
C ILE A 300 21.00 -0.40 -14.27
N ASN A 301 19.68 -0.49 -14.04
CA ASN A 301 18.72 0.13 -14.92
C ASN A 301 18.32 1.50 -14.37
N GLU A 302 18.52 2.55 -15.16
CA GLU A 302 18.09 3.92 -14.86
C GLU A 302 17.12 4.47 -15.93
N GLN A 303 16.81 3.66 -16.94
CA GLN A 303 16.04 4.07 -18.11
C GLN A 303 14.64 3.48 -18.09
N GLY A 304 13.67 4.29 -18.51
CA GLY A 304 12.28 3.88 -18.63
C GLY A 304 11.63 3.47 -17.31
N LEU A 305 12.16 3.90 -16.16
CA LEU A 305 11.57 3.58 -14.86
C LEU A 305 10.44 4.55 -14.51
N THR A 306 10.70 5.85 -14.63
CA THR A 306 9.79 6.91 -14.24
C THR A 306 9.76 8.03 -15.27
N ASP A 307 8.68 8.81 -15.25
CA ASP A 307 8.55 10.08 -15.95
C ASP A 307 7.64 11.03 -15.15
N TRP A 308 7.66 12.31 -15.50
CA TRP A 308 6.69 13.27 -14.98
C TRP A 308 5.44 13.27 -15.87
N LEU A 309 4.26 12.93 -15.31
CA LEU A 309 3.01 12.90 -16.10
C LEU A 309 2.60 14.28 -16.60
N THR A 310 2.92 15.29 -15.80
CA THR A 310 2.82 16.70 -16.17
C THR A 310 4.21 17.30 -16.05
N VAL A 311 4.55 18.23 -16.95
CA VAL A 311 5.82 18.97 -16.84
C VAL A 311 5.86 19.60 -15.44
N PRO A 312 6.88 19.33 -14.61
CA PRO A 312 6.98 19.96 -13.31
C PRO A 312 7.01 21.48 -13.46
N GLN A 313 6.12 22.14 -12.76
CA GLN A 313 5.95 23.60 -12.80
C GLN A 313 5.63 24.08 -11.40
N ASN A 314 5.96 25.34 -11.09
CA ASN A 314 5.62 25.96 -9.80
C ASN A 314 6.13 25.17 -8.58
N GLY A 315 7.25 24.45 -8.72
CA GLY A 315 7.84 23.66 -7.65
C GLY A 315 7.07 22.40 -7.25
N CYS A 316 6.09 21.95 -8.04
CA CYS A 316 5.40 20.67 -7.88
C CYS A 316 5.56 19.77 -9.11
N GLY A 317 5.42 18.45 -8.92
CA GLY A 317 5.48 17.48 -10.00
C GLY A 317 4.81 16.16 -9.63
N LEU A 318 4.15 15.56 -10.62
CA LEU A 318 3.54 14.24 -10.48
C LEU A 318 4.42 13.18 -11.12
N LEU A 319 5.22 12.51 -10.29
CA LEU A 319 6.14 11.46 -10.73
C LEU A 319 5.38 10.15 -10.91
N SER A 320 5.50 9.52 -12.07
CA SER A 320 4.82 8.25 -12.37
C SER A 320 5.78 7.21 -12.91
N PRO A 321 5.62 5.93 -12.53
CA PRO A 321 6.29 4.83 -13.19
C PRO A 321 5.85 4.75 -14.65
N GLN A 322 6.77 4.39 -15.55
CA GLN A 322 6.37 4.08 -16.91
C GLN A 322 5.64 2.72 -16.94
N PRO A 323 4.58 2.57 -17.74
CA PRO A 323 3.88 1.29 -17.86
C PRO A 323 4.77 0.21 -18.49
N HIS A 324 4.85 -0.95 -17.84
CA HIS A 324 5.59 -2.13 -18.30
C HIS A 324 4.87 -3.43 -17.95
N PRO A 325 5.17 -4.56 -18.63
CA PRO A 325 4.91 -5.86 -18.05
C PRO A 325 5.52 -5.96 -16.64
N LEU A 326 4.87 -6.68 -15.73
CA LEU A 326 5.34 -6.78 -14.34
C LEU A 326 6.72 -7.45 -14.21
N ALA A 327 7.11 -8.26 -15.20
CA ALA A 327 8.43 -8.85 -15.30
C ALA A 327 8.86 -8.92 -16.78
N ALA A 328 10.16 -8.88 -17.05
CA ALA A 328 10.72 -8.96 -18.38
C ALA A 328 11.99 -9.82 -18.43
N ARG A 329 12.18 -10.58 -19.51
CA ARG A 329 13.42 -11.33 -19.74
C ARG A 329 14.57 -10.37 -19.96
N ALA A 330 15.64 -10.47 -19.17
CA ALA A 330 16.77 -9.57 -19.28
C ALA A 330 17.67 -9.96 -20.46
N THR A 331 18.18 -8.95 -21.16
CA THR A 331 19.17 -9.14 -22.24
C THR A 331 20.32 -8.18 -22.06
N PHE A 332 21.53 -8.61 -22.45
CA PHE A 332 22.72 -7.79 -22.47
C PHE A 332 23.43 -8.00 -23.80
N SER A 333 23.77 -6.90 -24.50
CA SER A 333 24.36 -6.97 -25.85
C SER A 333 23.58 -7.87 -26.84
N ASN A 334 22.25 -7.78 -26.83
CA ASN A 334 21.32 -8.58 -27.65
C ASN A 334 21.32 -10.10 -27.39
N ALA A 335 21.94 -10.55 -26.29
CA ALA A 335 21.90 -11.95 -25.85
C ALA A 335 21.13 -12.09 -24.53
N PRO A 336 20.52 -13.25 -24.23
CA PRO A 336 19.92 -13.49 -22.93
C PRO A 336 20.94 -13.30 -21.80
N LEU A 337 20.61 -12.44 -20.85
CA LEU A 337 21.47 -12.22 -19.69
C LEU A 337 21.31 -13.39 -18.72
N THR A 338 22.42 -13.99 -18.30
CA THR A 338 22.41 -15.23 -17.52
C THR A 338 23.42 -15.22 -16.38
N PHE A 339 23.21 -16.08 -15.40
CA PHE A 339 24.19 -16.38 -14.36
C PHE A 339 24.29 -17.90 -14.18
N GLN A 340 25.40 -18.37 -13.59
CA GLN A 340 25.50 -19.78 -13.21
C GLN A 340 24.68 -20.02 -11.94
N ALA A 341 23.64 -20.84 -12.03
CA ALA A 341 22.84 -21.20 -10.86
C ALA A 341 23.71 -21.95 -9.84
N PRO A 342 23.80 -21.49 -8.58
CA PRO A 342 24.54 -22.21 -7.55
C PRO A 342 23.82 -23.53 -7.20
N PRO A 343 24.55 -24.58 -6.77
CA PRO A 343 23.94 -25.72 -6.09
C PRO A 343 23.22 -25.27 -4.83
N MET A 344 22.01 -25.76 -4.60
CA MET A 344 21.20 -25.39 -3.44
C MET A 344 21.40 -26.36 -2.27
N SER A 345 21.33 -25.85 -1.05
CA SER A 345 21.57 -26.61 0.18
C SER A 345 20.43 -27.54 0.62
N GLY A 346 19.38 -27.72 -0.19
CA GLY A 346 18.23 -28.56 0.16
C GLY A 346 17.39 -29.01 -1.04
N GLY A 347 16.72 -30.16 -0.86
CA GLY A 347 15.82 -30.76 -1.86
C GLY A 347 14.35 -30.37 -1.74
N ASN A 348 14.01 -29.43 -0.86
CA ASN A 348 12.65 -28.87 -0.75
C ASN A 348 12.51 -27.59 -1.59
N PHE A 349 11.28 -27.16 -1.86
CA PHE A 349 10.99 -25.99 -2.69
C PHE A 349 11.76 -24.73 -2.27
N SER A 350 11.63 -24.38 -0.99
CA SER A 350 12.20 -23.16 -0.41
C SER A 350 13.72 -23.13 -0.61
N SER A 351 14.38 -24.28 -0.62
CA SER A 351 15.81 -24.36 -0.93
C SER A 351 16.09 -24.38 -2.44
N ALA A 352 15.28 -25.08 -3.25
CA ALA A 352 15.54 -25.33 -4.66
C ALA A 352 15.45 -24.10 -5.57
N PHE A 353 14.62 -23.11 -5.21
CA PHE A 353 14.37 -21.93 -6.05
C PHE A 353 14.80 -20.59 -5.41
N SER A 354 15.66 -20.66 -4.40
CA SER A 354 16.09 -19.48 -3.62
C SER A 354 17.61 -19.36 -3.61
N PRO A 355 18.24 -19.15 -4.77
CA PRO A 355 19.70 -19.19 -4.93
C PRO A 355 20.44 -18.34 -3.90
N THR A 356 19.98 -17.13 -3.67
CA THR A 356 20.60 -16.15 -2.76
C THR A 356 20.36 -16.45 -1.28
N LEU A 357 19.35 -17.25 -0.92
CA LEU A 357 19.13 -17.69 0.47
C LEU A 357 20.03 -18.85 0.89
N THR A 358 20.49 -19.65 -0.07
CA THR A 358 21.43 -20.76 0.21
C THR A 358 22.85 -20.28 0.44
N LEU A 359 23.13 -19.05 0.02
CA LEU A 359 24.39 -18.35 0.24
C LEU A 359 24.27 -17.59 1.58
N ASN A 360 25.34 -17.55 2.37
CA ASN A 360 25.32 -17.00 3.74
C ASN A 360 24.75 -15.58 3.78
N ALA A 361 23.46 -15.47 4.12
CA ALA A 361 22.78 -14.18 4.17
C ALA A 361 23.08 -13.47 5.50
N PRO A 362 23.30 -12.15 5.48
CA PRO A 362 23.36 -11.38 6.71
C PRO A 362 22.02 -11.44 7.46
N GLN A 363 22.06 -11.17 8.76
CA GLN A 363 20.86 -11.16 9.59
C GLN A 363 19.91 -10.04 9.14
N PRO A 364 18.59 -10.31 9.07
CA PRO A 364 17.58 -9.27 8.86
C PRO A 364 17.78 -8.10 9.83
N PRO A 365 17.46 -6.85 9.42
CA PRO A 365 16.83 -6.45 8.16
C PRO A 365 17.80 -6.27 6.98
N VAL A 366 19.08 -6.67 7.10
CA VAL A 366 20.11 -6.43 6.08
C VAL A 366 19.98 -7.43 4.92
N ARG A 367 19.80 -6.92 3.70
CA ARG A 367 19.75 -7.63 2.43
C ARG A 367 20.53 -6.82 1.37
N PRO A 368 21.85 -7.04 1.22
CA PRO A 368 22.67 -6.30 0.27
C PRO A 368 22.44 -6.72 -1.19
N TRP A 369 21.64 -7.76 -1.41
CA TRP A 369 21.31 -8.37 -2.68
C TRP A 369 19.88 -8.93 -2.64
N PRO A 370 19.29 -9.24 -3.81
CA PRO A 370 17.92 -9.76 -3.87
C PRO A 370 17.72 -11.00 -3.01
N GLU A 371 16.64 -11.01 -2.22
CA GLU A 371 16.30 -12.15 -1.38
C GLU A 371 16.04 -13.42 -2.20
N TYR A 372 15.52 -13.26 -3.42
CA TYR A 372 15.30 -14.32 -4.38
C TYR A 372 15.78 -13.91 -5.78
N ALA A 373 16.15 -14.90 -6.59
CA ALA A 373 16.33 -14.72 -8.02
C ALA A 373 15.65 -15.86 -8.78
N HIS A 374 14.98 -15.55 -9.89
CA HIS A 374 14.33 -16.58 -10.70
C HIS A 374 15.36 -17.52 -11.34
N VAL A 375 15.09 -18.83 -11.28
CA VAL A 375 16.00 -19.85 -11.81
C VAL A 375 15.32 -20.90 -12.70
N ARG A 376 14.03 -20.77 -13.02
CA ARG A 376 13.28 -21.83 -13.75
C ARG A 376 13.45 -21.81 -15.28
N PHE A 377 14.31 -20.95 -15.80
CA PHE A 377 14.69 -20.89 -17.22
C PHE A 377 16.18 -21.24 -17.39
N ASP A 378 16.46 -22.29 -18.16
CA ASP A 378 17.80 -22.69 -18.55
C ASP A 378 18.12 -22.19 -19.96
N VAL A 379 19.20 -21.44 -20.12
CA VAL A 379 19.62 -20.90 -21.41
C VAL A 379 20.65 -21.83 -22.07
N ARG A 380 20.28 -22.38 -23.23
CA ARG A 380 21.13 -23.25 -24.06
C ARG A 380 21.20 -22.71 -25.47
N GLU A 381 22.42 -22.53 -25.99
CA GLU A 381 22.64 -22.04 -27.36
C GLU A 381 21.85 -20.74 -27.66
N GLY A 382 21.73 -19.85 -26.66
CA GLY A 382 20.97 -18.61 -26.76
C GLY A 382 19.45 -18.73 -26.59
N ASN A 383 18.91 -19.93 -26.38
CA ASN A 383 17.48 -20.15 -26.18
C ASN A 383 17.15 -20.42 -24.71
N ALA A 384 16.19 -19.68 -24.15
CA ALA A 384 15.68 -19.91 -22.81
C ALA A 384 14.62 -21.03 -22.81
N VAL A 385 14.89 -22.11 -22.09
CA VAL A 385 14.01 -23.27 -21.94
C VAL A 385 13.43 -23.27 -20.53
N TYR A 386 12.12 -23.11 -20.42
CA TYR A 386 11.42 -23.27 -19.17
C TYR A 386 11.46 -24.74 -18.73
N PHE A 387 11.75 -24.99 -17.46
CA PHE A 387 11.73 -26.34 -16.90
C PHE A 387 10.89 -26.47 -15.63
N GLY A 388 10.23 -25.41 -15.18
CA GLY A 388 9.44 -25.41 -13.93
C GLY A 388 8.23 -26.35 -13.96
N ASP A 389 7.77 -26.73 -15.15
CA ASP A 389 6.67 -27.68 -15.39
C ASP A 389 7.15 -29.14 -15.55
N ARG A 390 8.43 -29.44 -15.27
CA ARG A 390 9.00 -30.78 -15.42
C ARG A 390 9.14 -31.52 -14.08
N SER A 391 9.07 -32.86 -14.11
CA SER A 391 9.07 -33.69 -12.89
C SER A 391 10.40 -33.64 -12.16
N ASP A 392 11.46 -33.32 -12.89
CA ASP A 392 12.81 -33.12 -12.38
C ASP A 392 13.12 -31.66 -12.04
N ALA A 393 12.14 -30.74 -12.04
CA ALA A 393 12.37 -29.30 -11.84
C ALA A 393 13.10 -29.00 -10.53
N VAL A 394 12.62 -29.55 -9.40
CA VAL A 394 13.24 -29.38 -8.08
C VAL A 394 14.65 -29.98 -8.07
N THR A 395 14.81 -31.22 -8.52
CA THR A 395 16.11 -31.89 -8.58
C THR A 395 17.12 -31.11 -9.44
N ARG A 396 16.68 -30.59 -10.58
CA ARG A 396 17.49 -29.77 -11.49
C ARG A 396 17.87 -28.44 -10.84
N ALA A 397 16.92 -27.75 -10.23
CA ALA A 397 17.17 -26.47 -9.58
C ALA A 397 18.12 -26.62 -8.38
N THR A 398 17.92 -27.66 -7.56
CA THR A 398 18.83 -28.03 -6.46
C THR A 398 20.24 -28.36 -6.94
N ALA A 399 20.38 -29.11 -8.04
CA ALA A 399 21.69 -29.44 -8.60
C ALA A 399 22.45 -28.19 -9.08
N GLY A 400 21.74 -27.13 -9.50
CA GLY A 400 22.34 -25.92 -10.04
C GLY A 400 23.14 -26.19 -11.31
N THR A 401 24.22 -25.43 -11.52
CA THR A 401 25.23 -25.55 -12.60
C THR A 401 24.81 -25.18 -14.02
N TYR A 402 23.52 -24.96 -14.28
CA TYR A 402 23.02 -24.45 -15.56
C TYR A 402 23.08 -22.92 -15.63
N ARG A 403 22.86 -22.36 -16.83
CA ARG A 403 22.80 -20.92 -17.05
C ARG A 403 21.36 -20.45 -16.85
N ALA A 404 21.05 -19.95 -15.66
CA ALA A 404 19.76 -19.38 -15.36
C ALA A 404 19.57 -18.04 -16.08
N LEU A 405 18.40 -17.83 -16.70
CA LEU A 405 18.02 -16.55 -17.30
C LEU A 405 17.75 -15.52 -16.20
N ASN A 406 18.31 -14.32 -16.32
CA ASN A 406 17.86 -13.20 -15.48
C ASN A 406 16.51 -12.68 -15.95
N ILE A 407 15.64 -12.45 -14.98
CA ILE A 407 14.38 -11.74 -15.17
C ILE A 407 14.48 -10.43 -14.40
N SER A 408 14.15 -9.33 -15.07
CA SER A 408 14.09 -7.98 -14.53
C SER A 408 12.66 -7.61 -14.16
N ASP A 409 12.53 -6.66 -13.23
CA ASP A 409 11.32 -5.89 -13.01
C ASP A 409 11.64 -4.39 -13.11
N PHE A 410 10.63 -3.56 -12.85
CA PHE A 410 10.71 -2.11 -12.97
C PHE A 410 10.51 -1.39 -11.64
N THR A 411 10.67 -2.12 -10.52
CA THR A 411 10.75 -1.52 -9.18
C THR A 411 12.10 -0.81 -9.01
N ALA A 412 12.17 0.21 -8.18
CA ALA A 412 13.38 1.02 -8.00
C ALA A 412 13.29 1.89 -6.75
N ASP A 413 14.42 2.46 -6.36
CA ASP A 413 14.50 3.57 -5.42
C ASP A 413 15.32 4.71 -6.00
N GLY A 414 15.10 5.90 -5.46
CA GLY A 414 15.62 7.13 -6.03
C GLY A 414 15.41 8.33 -5.14
N TRP A 415 15.61 9.50 -5.73
CA TRP A 415 15.43 10.78 -5.06
C TRP A 415 14.71 11.78 -5.96
N VAL A 416 14.03 12.74 -5.33
CA VAL A 416 13.48 13.94 -5.95
C VAL A 416 14.08 15.17 -5.26
N LYS A 417 14.65 16.09 -6.02
CA LYS A 417 15.36 17.27 -5.52
C LYS A 417 14.93 18.55 -6.22
N ALA A 418 14.80 19.62 -5.45
CA ALA A 418 14.50 20.95 -5.95
C ALA A 418 15.76 21.82 -6.07
N THR A 419 15.81 22.65 -7.11
CA THR A 419 16.71 23.80 -7.21
C THR A 419 15.86 25.06 -7.26
N VAL A 420 16.17 26.06 -6.43
CA VAL A 420 15.35 27.28 -6.29
C VAL A 420 16.23 28.51 -6.45
N SER A 421 16.09 29.22 -7.57
CA SER A 421 16.84 30.47 -7.77
C SER A 421 16.42 31.53 -6.76
N GLY A 422 17.39 32.22 -6.15
CA GLY A 422 17.13 33.24 -5.12
C GLY A 422 17.15 32.70 -3.69
N LEU A 423 17.19 31.37 -3.51
CA LEU A 423 17.38 30.71 -2.22
C LEU A 423 18.65 29.85 -2.20
N ASP A 424 19.64 30.18 -3.03
CA ASP A 424 20.88 29.40 -3.24
C ASP A 424 21.74 29.25 -1.96
N SER A 425 21.49 30.08 -0.94
CA SER A 425 22.15 30.00 0.36
C SER A 425 21.56 28.95 1.30
N LEU A 426 20.35 28.44 1.01
CA LEU A 426 19.71 27.39 1.80
C LEU A 426 20.08 26.01 1.25
N GLN A 427 20.24 25.04 2.16
CA GLN A 427 20.43 23.67 1.75
C GLN A 427 19.17 23.16 1.02
N SER A 428 19.37 22.38 -0.05
CA SER A 428 18.31 21.60 -0.68
C SER A 428 18.29 20.18 -0.11
N ILE A 429 17.18 19.80 0.50
CA ILE A 429 16.95 18.49 1.13
C ILE A 429 16.06 17.67 0.18
N PRO A 430 16.59 16.58 -0.40
CA PRO A 430 15.82 15.74 -1.31
C PRO A 430 14.79 14.88 -0.57
N ALA A 431 13.74 14.49 -1.30
CA ALA A 431 12.83 13.43 -0.90
C ALA A 431 13.35 12.08 -1.40
N TYR A 432 13.20 11.03 -0.60
CA TYR A 432 13.33 9.64 -1.01
C TYR A 432 12.10 9.21 -1.82
N SER A 433 12.33 8.46 -2.89
CA SER A 433 11.28 8.09 -3.84
C SER A 433 11.36 6.60 -4.16
N LEU A 434 10.28 5.89 -3.81
CA LEU A 434 10.13 4.46 -4.01
C LEU A 434 9.22 4.17 -5.21
N ILE A 435 9.66 3.25 -6.07
CA ILE A 435 8.88 2.64 -7.13
C ILE A 435 8.65 1.18 -6.74
N ALA A 436 7.51 0.92 -6.12
CA ALA A 436 7.19 -0.37 -5.50
C ALA A 436 6.36 -1.29 -6.43
N ALA A 437 6.21 -2.54 -6.01
CA ALA A 437 5.30 -3.51 -6.60
C ALA A 437 3.85 -2.97 -6.62
N PRO A 438 2.95 -3.53 -7.47
CA PRO A 438 1.55 -3.16 -7.46
C PRO A 438 0.92 -3.27 -6.07
N ASP A 439 0.01 -2.37 -5.76
CA ASP A 439 -0.83 -2.47 -4.57
C ASP A 439 -2.01 -3.38 -4.89
N PHE A 440 -2.09 -4.58 -4.30
CA PHE A 440 -3.20 -5.51 -4.56
C PHE A 440 -4.43 -5.28 -3.67
N PHE A 441 -4.34 -4.44 -2.62
CA PHE A 441 -5.47 -4.03 -1.79
C PHE A 441 -5.55 -2.50 -1.66
N PRO A 442 -5.78 -1.77 -2.76
CA PRO A 442 -5.73 -0.31 -2.82
C PRO A 442 -6.82 0.43 -2.01
N ALA A 443 -7.68 -0.31 -1.33
CA ALA A 443 -8.74 0.18 -0.45
C ALA A 443 -8.51 -0.19 1.03
N VAL A 444 -7.30 -0.67 1.35
CA VAL A 444 -6.86 -1.04 2.69
C VAL A 444 -5.49 -0.39 2.92
N ASP A 445 -5.34 0.34 4.03
CA ASP A 445 -4.07 0.95 4.41
C ASP A 445 -3.34 0.12 5.47
N GLN A 446 -2.02 -0.03 5.32
CA GLN A 446 -1.17 -0.78 6.24
C GLN A 446 -1.23 -0.22 7.68
N ARG A 447 -1.23 1.11 7.83
CA ARG A 447 -1.39 1.78 9.13
C ARG A 447 -2.78 1.56 9.71
N GLU A 448 -3.83 1.61 8.92
CA GLU A 448 -5.21 1.41 9.38
C GLU A 448 -5.37 0.00 10.00
N VAL A 449 -4.85 -1.03 9.32
CA VAL A 449 -4.82 -2.41 9.84
C VAL A 449 -3.98 -2.53 11.11
N TYR A 450 -2.82 -1.88 11.15
CA TYR A 450 -1.93 -1.92 12.32
C TYR A 450 -2.56 -1.25 13.56
N GLU A 451 -3.12 -0.06 13.40
CA GLU A 451 -3.78 0.69 14.48
C GLU A 451 -5.02 -0.06 14.99
N TRP A 452 -5.83 -0.63 14.09
CA TRP A 452 -6.95 -1.49 14.48
C TRP A 452 -6.50 -2.69 15.32
N TRP A 453 -5.51 -3.43 14.85
CA TRP A 453 -4.99 -4.60 15.55
C TRP A 453 -4.42 -4.27 16.94
N LEU A 454 -3.73 -3.13 17.08
CA LEU A 454 -3.25 -2.64 18.36
C LEU A 454 -4.40 -2.17 19.27
N SER A 455 -5.35 -1.42 18.73
CA SER A 455 -6.43 -0.80 19.53
C SER A 455 -7.28 -1.83 20.27
N ILE A 456 -7.55 -2.98 19.65
CA ILE A 456 -8.35 -4.06 20.27
C ILE A 456 -7.63 -4.69 21.47
N GLN A 457 -6.31 -4.54 21.58
CA GLN A 457 -5.53 -5.03 22.74
C GLN A 457 -5.61 -4.08 23.95
N ASP A 458 -6.08 -2.83 23.77
CA ASP A 458 -6.37 -1.95 24.90
C ASP A 458 -7.58 -2.47 25.67
N GLN A 459 -7.41 -2.68 26.99
CA GLN A 459 -8.44 -3.27 27.84
C GLN A 459 -9.75 -2.46 27.86
N ARG A 460 -9.69 -1.13 27.69
CA ARG A 460 -10.86 -0.23 27.66
C ARG A 460 -11.61 -0.36 26.35
N VAL A 461 -10.88 -0.55 25.24
CA VAL A 461 -11.49 -0.81 23.93
C VAL A 461 -12.11 -2.21 23.95
N LEU A 462 -11.35 -3.21 24.39
CA LEU A 462 -11.77 -4.61 24.45
C LEU A 462 -13.02 -4.82 25.30
N SER A 463 -13.13 -4.16 26.46
CA SER A 463 -14.29 -4.29 27.36
C SER A 463 -15.61 -3.82 26.73
N ASN A 464 -15.54 -2.99 25.68
CA ASN A 464 -16.71 -2.51 24.94
C ASN A 464 -17.00 -3.33 23.68
N GLN A 465 -16.21 -4.37 23.40
CA GLN A 465 -16.42 -5.26 22.24
C GLN A 465 -17.38 -6.40 22.57
N PRO A 466 -18.00 -7.04 21.55
CA PRO A 466 -18.80 -8.24 21.75
C PRO A 466 -18.05 -9.35 22.49
N THR A 467 -18.77 -10.17 23.27
CA THR A 467 -18.19 -11.25 24.08
C THR A 467 -17.32 -12.20 23.27
N TRP A 468 -17.73 -12.53 22.04
CA TRP A 468 -16.95 -13.41 21.18
C TRP A 468 -15.59 -12.82 20.79
N LEU A 469 -15.48 -11.49 20.61
CA LEU A 469 -14.22 -10.82 20.28
C LEU A 469 -13.32 -10.78 21.52
N GLN A 470 -13.89 -10.52 22.70
CA GLN A 470 -13.17 -10.61 23.97
C GLN A 470 -12.56 -12.00 24.16
N GLN A 471 -13.33 -13.06 23.84
CA GLN A 471 -12.86 -14.44 23.89
C GLN A 471 -11.73 -14.71 22.91
N LEU A 472 -11.78 -14.21 21.67
CA LEU A 472 -10.67 -14.36 20.72
C LEU A 472 -9.36 -13.78 21.26
N VAL A 473 -9.41 -12.62 21.91
CA VAL A 473 -8.22 -11.99 22.50
C VAL A 473 -7.74 -12.77 23.73
N GLN A 474 -8.63 -13.06 24.66
CA GLN A 474 -8.31 -13.72 25.93
C GLN A 474 -7.83 -15.17 25.75
N GLU A 475 -8.34 -15.87 24.75
CA GLU A 475 -7.97 -17.26 24.42
C GLU A 475 -6.76 -17.33 23.47
N GLY A 476 -6.13 -16.19 23.13
CA GLY A 476 -4.88 -16.13 22.38
C GLY A 476 -4.99 -16.22 20.85
N PHE A 477 -6.20 -16.17 20.29
CA PHE A 477 -6.39 -16.19 18.83
C PHE A 477 -5.95 -14.88 18.15
N TRP A 478 -5.89 -13.76 18.89
CA TRP A 478 -5.52 -12.42 18.41
C TRP A 478 -4.04 -12.25 18.00
N ASN A 479 -3.18 -13.19 18.38
CA ASN A 479 -1.79 -13.25 17.92
C ASN A 479 -1.70 -14.05 16.61
N PHE A 480 -2.28 -13.50 15.54
CA PHE A 480 -2.38 -14.19 14.24
C PHE A 480 -1.40 -13.68 13.19
N TRP A 481 -0.83 -12.49 13.38
CA TRP A 481 0.18 -11.97 12.48
C TRP A 481 1.50 -12.72 12.60
N ARG A 482 2.07 -13.08 11.45
CA ARG A 482 3.38 -13.70 11.40
C ARG A 482 4.51 -12.71 11.68
N ALA A 483 4.39 -11.51 11.13
CA ALA A 483 5.17 -10.34 11.48
C ALA A 483 4.18 -9.22 11.79
N GLN A 484 4.50 -8.37 12.78
CA GLN A 484 3.64 -7.23 13.08
C GLN A 484 3.50 -6.37 11.83
N PRO A 485 2.29 -5.88 11.49
CA PRO A 485 2.07 -5.13 10.27
C PRO A 485 2.54 -3.67 10.36
N ILE A 486 3.79 -3.47 10.75
CA ILE A 486 4.40 -2.16 10.93
C ILE A 486 4.43 -1.45 9.55
N PRO A 487 3.84 -0.26 9.41
CA PRO A 487 3.95 0.55 8.20
C PRO A 487 5.33 1.18 8.07
N LEU A 488 5.76 1.48 6.84
CA LEU A 488 7.07 2.09 6.55
C LEU A 488 7.26 3.45 7.23
N SER A 489 6.17 4.16 7.49
CA SER A 489 6.16 5.41 8.25
C SER A 489 6.76 5.30 9.65
N ASP A 490 6.98 4.10 10.16
CA ASP A 490 7.42 3.81 11.53
C ASP A 490 8.80 3.17 11.65
N GLU A 491 9.43 2.85 10.53
CA GLU A 491 10.73 2.14 10.52
C GLU A 491 11.92 3.00 10.99
N ARG A 492 11.75 4.34 11.03
CA ARG A 492 12.77 5.33 11.44
C ARG A 492 14.16 4.98 10.91
N SER A 493 14.24 4.80 9.59
CA SER A 493 15.43 4.33 8.88
C SER A 493 15.89 5.35 7.85
N ALA A 494 17.20 5.49 7.68
CA ALA A 494 17.77 6.37 6.68
C ALA A 494 17.38 5.91 5.26
N PRO A 495 17.22 6.84 4.29
CA PRO A 495 16.98 6.47 2.90
C PRO A 495 18.21 5.77 2.31
N ASN A 496 18.10 5.25 1.09
CA ASN A 496 19.23 4.58 0.45
C ASN A 496 20.44 5.53 0.24
N ILE A 497 21.40 5.47 1.17
CA ILE A 497 22.60 6.32 1.17
C ILE A 497 23.62 5.92 0.09
N THR A 498 23.37 4.83 -0.65
CA THR A 498 24.22 4.38 -1.76
C THR A 498 23.74 4.89 -3.12
N LEU A 499 22.61 5.60 -3.16
CA LEU A 499 22.11 6.23 -4.38
C LEU A 499 23.09 7.30 -4.89
N THR A 500 23.33 7.28 -6.20
CA THR A 500 24.24 8.25 -6.83
C THR A 500 23.63 9.65 -6.82
N ASN A 501 24.41 10.66 -6.41
CA ASN A 501 24.02 12.07 -6.33
C ASN A 501 22.79 12.36 -5.44
N SER A 502 22.52 11.52 -4.45
CA SER A 502 21.33 11.68 -3.59
C SER A 502 21.51 12.65 -2.43
N GLU A 503 22.74 12.92 -2.00
CA GLU A 503 23.08 13.73 -0.81
C GLU A 503 22.46 13.22 0.52
N PHE A 504 21.87 12.02 0.50
CA PHE A 504 21.32 11.37 1.68
C PHE A 504 22.40 11.04 2.70
N LYS A 505 22.02 11.10 3.98
CA LYS A 505 22.90 10.86 5.12
C LYS A 505 22.34 9.77 6.02
N GLY A 506 23.21 9.05 6.72
CA GLY A 506 22.82 7.97 7.61
C GLY A 506 22.11 8.42 8.89
N ASP A 507 22.20 9.71 9.25
CA ASP A 507 21.48 10.33 10.37
C ASP A 507 20.12 10.90 9.95
N ASP A 508 19.71 10.71 8.69
CA ASP A 508 18.45 11.16 8.14
C ASP A 508 17.32 10.13 8.35
N ASP A 509 17.20 9.63 9.57
CA ASP A 509 16.38 8.47 9.93
C ASP A 509 14.88 8.75 10.07
N THR A 510 14.46 10.01 9.93
CA THR A 510 13.05 10.42 9.94
C THR A 510 12.46 10.61 8.55
N VAL A 511 13.17 10.23 7.48
CA VAL A 511 12.75 10.47 6.08
C VAL A 511 11.38 9.85 5.74
N THR A 512 11.02 8.74 6.38
CA THR A 512 9.72 8.06 6.19
C THR A 512 8.63 8.56 7.11
N ALA A 513 8.93 9.39 8.12
CA ALA A 513 7.90 9.91 9.00
C ALA A 513 6.90 10.78 8.22
N ILE A 514 5.64 10.74 8.64
CA ILE A 514 4.59 11.62 8.12
C ILE A 514 4.31 12.71 9.14
N VAL A 515 4.43 13.97 8.73
CA VAL A 515 4.16 15.16 9.55
C VAL A 515 3.14 16.06 8.86
N THR A 516 2.50 16.97 9.61
CA THR A 516 1.73 18.07 9.02
C THR A 516 2.62 19.28 8.75
N THR A 517 2.05 20.31 8.12
CA THR A 517 2.65 21.65 8.16
C THR A 517 2.79 22.11 9.62
N LEU A 518 3.85 22.88 9.91
CA LEU A 518 4.10 23.43 11.24
C LEU A 518 2.97 24.39 11.64
N GLN A 519 2.33 24.12 12.77
CA GLN A 519 1.16 24.90 13.23
C GLN A 519 0.97 24.78 14.75
N ARG A 520 -0.15 25.29 15.30
CA ARG A 520 -0.58 25.07 16.69
C ARG A 520 -1.80 24.16 16.71
N ILE A 521 -1.63 22.93 17.19
CA ILE A 521 -2.63 21.85 17.15
C ILE A 521 -3.31 21.67 18.51
N ASP A 522 -2.60 21.95 19.60
CA ASP A 522 -3.03 21.75 20.99
C ASP A 522 -4.35 22.46 21.35
N LEU A 523 -4.67 23.55 20.65
CA LEU A 523 -5.90 24.33 20.86
C LEU A 523 -7.17 23.66 20.30
N LEU A 524 -7.05 22.59 19.52
CA LEU A 524 -8.16 22.03 18.74
C LEU A 524 -8.62 20.68 19.32
N LYS A 525 -9.92 20.42 19.35
CA LYS A 525 -10.44 19.14 19.86
C LYS A 525 -10.39 18.08 18.76
N ALA A 526 -10.07 16.83 19.13
CA ALA A 526 -10.24 15.68 18.24
C ALA A 526 -11.70 15.59 17.78
N LYS A 527 -11.90 15.24 16.50
CA LYS A 527 -13.23 15.08 15.88
C LYS A 527 -13.55 13.60 15.69
N SER A 528 -14.82 13.27 15.46
CA SER A 528 -15.24 11.88 15.24
C SER A 528 -14.56 11.32 14.00
N MET A 529 -14.29 10.02 13.98
CA MET A 529 -13.74 9.34 12.82
C MET A 529 -14.59 9.60 11.59
N MET A 530 -13.95 10.14 10.56
CA MET A 530 -14.50 10.26 9.22
C MET A 530 -14.26 8.97 8.44
N PRO A 531 -15.06 8.70 7.38
CA PRO A 531 -14.73 7.65 6.43
C PRO A 531 -13.31 7.84 5.89
N THR A 532 -12.57 6.75 5.80
CA THR A 532 -11.27 6.70 5.14
C THR A 532 -11.41 6.87 3.63
N THR A 533 -10.34 7.28 2.98
CA THR A 533 -10.30 7.62 1.57
C THR A 533 -10.18 6.37 0.70
N LEU A 534 -10.98 6.30 -0.37
CA LEU A 534 -10.89 5.23 -1.35
C LEU A 534 -9.97 5.65 -2.51
N ARG A 535 -8.66 5.77 -2.25
CA ARG A 535 -7.64 6.10 -3.26
C ARG A 535 -6.29 5.49 -2.90
N HIS A 536 -5.39 5.39 -3.88
CA HIS A 536 -3.98 5.07 -3.60
C HIS A 536 -3.37 6.12 -2.67
N ALA A 537 -2.86 5.67 -1.52
CA ALA A 537 -2.07 6.47 -0.61
C ALA A 537 -0.58 6.39 -1.00
N THR A 538 -0.01 7.55 -1.30
CA THR A 538 1.38 7.73 -1.77
C THR A 538 2.36 7.96 -0.62
N LEU A 539 1.87 8.20 0.60
CA LEU A 539 2.73 8.35 1.78
C LEU A 539 3.06 6.98 2.41
N PRO A 540 4.17 6.87 3.16
CA PRO A 540 4.70 5.59 3.61
C PRO A 540 3.88 4.89 4.71
N ASP A 541 2.75 5.43 5.15
CA ASP A 541 1.86 4.73 6.07
C ASP A 541 1.05 3.61 5.40
N ALA A 542 0.81 3.73 4.08
CA ALA A 542 0.21 2.68 3.26
C ALA A 542 1.21 1.62 2.76
N ALA A 543 2.51 1.84 2.98
CA ALA A 543 3.56 0.93 2.55
C ALA A 543 3.97 -0.03 3.68
N ALA A 544 4.34 -1.25 3.32
CA ALA A 544 4.92 -2.22 4.23
C ALA A 544 6.26 -1.73 4.80
N GLY A 545 6.49 -1.97 6.09
CA GLY A 545 7.76 -1.70 6.75
C GLY A 545 8.93 -2.56 6.26
N ILE A 546 10.02 -2.56 7.03
CA ILE A 546 11.24 -3.30 6.73
C ILE A 546 11.20 -4.60 7.54
N PHE A 547 10.78 -5.68 6.91
CA PHE A 547 11.04 -7.03 7.44
C PHE A 547 11.30 -7.99 6.29
N ALA A 548 11.95 -9.13 6.56
CA ALA A 548 12.23 -10.16 5.56
C ALA A 548 11.14 -11.25 5.58
N PRO A 549 10.38 -11.45 4.48
CA PRO A 549 10.56 -10.84 3.16
C PRO A 549 10.02 -9.41 3.02
N GLY A 550 10.77 -8.55 2.32
CA GLY A 550 10.36 -7.17 2.05
C GLY A 550 9.28 -7.11 0.95
N TRP A 551 8.52 -6.01 0.90
CA TRP A 551 7.53 -5.77 -0.16
C TRP A 551 7.76 -4.45 -0.90
N ASP A 552 7.62 -3.32 -0.20
CA ASP A 552 7.84 -1.99 -0.77
C ASP A 552 9.33 -1.63 -0.84
N THR A 553 10.10 -2.07 0.15
CA THR A 553 11.53 -1.86 0.29
C THR A 553 12.15 -2.97 1.13
N SER A 554 13.47 -3.08 1.10
CA SER A 554 14.26 -3.86 2.05
C SER A 554 15.20 -2.93 2.81
N GLY A 555 16.14 -3.50 3.57
CA GLY A 555 17.20 -2.78 4.26
C GLY A 555 18.58 -3.28 3.83
N ASP A 556 19.60 -2.44 3.93
CA ASP A 556 21.00 -2.81 3.77
C ASP A 556 21.86 -2.03 4.77
N ARG A 557 23.15 -2.35 4.85
CA ARG A 557 24.11 -1.71 5.74
C ARG A 557 25.42 -1.47 5.01
N VAL A 558 25.90 -0.23 5.05
CA VAL A 558 27.26 0.08 4.63
C VAL A 558 28.27 -0.44 5.66
N PRO A 559 29.42 -1.02 5.24
CA PRO A 559 30.45 -1.49 6.18
C PRO A 559 30.89 -0.42 7.17
N GLY A 560 30.77 -0.70 8.47
CA GLY A 560 31.13 0.24 9.54
C GLY A 560 30.15 1.40 9.77
N GLY A 561 29.01 1.44 9.06
CA GLY A 561 27.98 2.48 9.20
C GLY A 561 26.59 1.94 9.59
N GLY A 562 25.60 2.83 9.48
CA GLY A 562 24.20 2.55 9.83
C GLY A 562 23.47 1.68 8.81
N THR A 563 22.31 1.16 9.22
CA THR A 563 21.35 0.51 8.32
C THR A 563 20.59 1.57 7.52
N HIS A 564 20.28 1.30 6.27
CA HIS A 564 19.51 2.16 5.38
C HIS A 564 18.48 1.36 4.56
N LEU A 565 17.46 2.04 4.04
CA LEU A 565 16.47 1.48 3.12
C LEU A 565 17.11 1.14 1.77
N ALA A 566 16.72 0.04 1.13
CA ALA A 566 17.17 -0.31 -0.20
C ALA A 566 16.16 -1.18 -0.96
N SER A 567 15.78 -0.77 -2.17
CA SER A 567 14.88 -1.56 -3.03
C SER A 567 15.53 -2.83 -3.58
N TYR A 568 16.87 -2.84 -3.72
CA TYR A 568 17.61 -3.95 -4.34
C TYR A 568 17.70 -5.22 -3.47
N GLY A 569 17.30 -5.15 -2.20
CA GLY A 569 17.20 -6.33 -1.33
C GLY A 569 15.95 -7.17 -1.60
N LEU A 570 14.97 -6.61 -2.30
CA LEU A 570 13.79 -7.35 -2.78
C LEU A 570 14.17 -8.35 -3.87
N GLY A 571 13.39 -9.42 -4.01
CA GLY A 571 13.46 -10.44 -5.03
C GLY A 571 13.58 -9.88 -6.44
N SER A 572 14.32 -10.61 -7.27
CA SER A 572 14.63 -10.29 -8.66
C SER A 572 14.04 -11.38 -9.57
N PRO A 573 12.80 -11.23 -10.06
CA PRO A 573 11.93 -10.06 -9.95
C PRO A 573 11.02 -10.10 -8.71
N PHE A 574 10.36 -8.97 -8.39
CA PHE A 574 9.46 -8.85 -7.22
C PHE A 574 8.34 -9.92 -7.14
N PRO A 575 7.83 -10.54 -8.24
CA PRO A 575 6.87 -11.64 -8.14
C PRO A 575 7.36 -12.86 -7.34
N GLU A 576 8.68 -13.06 -7.18
CA GLU A 576 9.20 -14.10 -6.27
C GLU A 576 8.89 -13.78 -4.79
N ASP A 577 9.05 -12.51 -4.38
CA ASP A 577 8.65 -12.07 -3.04
C ASP A 577 7.14 -12.11 -2.88
N ALA A 578 6.40 -11.69 -3.91
CA ALA A 578 4.95 -11.64 -3.87
C ALA A 578 4.34 -13.02 -3.59
N LYS A 579 4.89 -14.07 -4.22
CA LYS A 579 4.48 -15.45 -3.95
C LYS A 579 4.68 -15.84 -2.49
N LEU A 580 5.86 -15.55 -1.94
CA LEU A 580 6.17 -15.91 -0.56
C LEU A 580 5.32 -15.14 0.43
N CYS A 581 5.29 -13.80 0.35
CA CYS A 581 4.49 -12.95 1.22
C CYS A 581 3.01 -13.35 1.22
N ALA A 582 2.49 -13.75 0.05
CA ALA A 582 1.12 -14.23 -0.08
C ALA A 582 0.89 -15.61 0.54
N ALA A 583 1.81 -16.55 0.31
CA ALA A 583 1.75 -17.91 0.87
C ALA A 583 1.97 -17.95 2.38
N LEU A 584 2.61 -16.93 2.96
CA LEU A 584 2.80 -16.79 4.41
C LEU A 584 1.61 -16.11 5.12
N SER A 585 0.40 -16.28 4.57
CA SER A 585 -0.87 -15.77 5.07
C SER A 585 -0.91 -14.25 5.21
N THR A 586 -0.88 -13.53 4.08
CA THR A 586 -0.90 -12.06 4.03
C THR A 586 0.17 -11.45 4.95
N PHE A 587 1.43 -11.84 4.71
CA PHE A 587 2.57 -11.44 5.54
C PHE A 587 2.63 -9.92 5.76
N TRP A 588 2.25 -9.18 4.72
CA TRP A 588 1.98 -7.75 4.76
C TRP A 588 0.48 -7.50 4.51
N PRO A 589 -0.30 -7.23 5.56
CA PRO A 589 -1.75 -7.29 5.52
C PRO A 589 -2.44 -6.43 4.46
N ALA A 590 -1.94 -5.22 4.22
CA ALA A 590 -2.59 -4.31 3.27
C ALA A 590 -2.02 -4.37 1.85
N VAL A 591 -1.03 -5.22 1.56
CA VAL A 591 -0.38 -5.24 0.23
C VAL A 591 -0.22 -6.64 -0.35
N ALA A 592 -0.15 -7.68 0.47
CA ALA A 592 0.04 -9.08 0.07
C ALA A 592 -1.25 -9.90 0.22
N PRO A 593 -1.85 -10.41 -0.89
CA PRO A 593 -3.01 -11.29 -0.82
C PRO A 593 -2.76 -12.59 -0.04
N ASP A 594 -3.74 -13.10 0.72
CA ASP A 594 -3.58 -14.36 1.44
C ASP A 594 -3.84 -15.57 0.51
N THR A 595 -2.77 -16.26 0.13
CA THR A 595 -2.84 -17.49 -0.67
C THR A 595 -2.45 -18.73 0.12
N GLU A 596 -2.44 -18.70 1.45
CA GLU A 596 -2.11 -19.89 2.23
C GLU A 596 -3.08 -21.03 1.89
N ARG A 597 -4.38 -20.74 1.80
CA ARG A 597 -5.39 -21.71 1.35
C ARG A 597 -5.23 -22.20 -0.09
N THR A 598 -4.37 -21.58 -0.91
CA THR A 598 -4.12 -22.02 -2.29
C THR A 598 -3.26 -23.27 -2.34
N PHE A 599 -2.34 -23.47 -1.39
CA PHE A 599 -1.35 -24.54 -1.42
C PHE A 599 -1.56 -25.52 -0.27
N PHE A 600 -1.44 -26.81 -0.55
CA PHE A 600 -1.55 -27.85 0.48
C PHE A 600 -0.21 -28.11 1.13
N GLY A 601 -0.17 -28.16 2.47
CA GLY A 601 0.97 -28.70 3.24
C GLY A 601 2.28 -27.89 3.25
N ASP A 602 2.46 -26.89 2.38
CA ASP A 602 3.64 -26.01 2.43
C ASP A 602 3.49 -24.94 3.52
N GLN A 603 3.72 -25.37 4.76
CA GLN A 603 3.88 -24.48 5.90
C GLN A 603 5.35 -24.18 6.19
N SER A 604 6.16 -24.04 5.14
CA SER A 604 7.56 -23.66 5.29
C SER A 604 7.64 -22.23 5.83
N SER A 605 7.62 -22.09 7.16
CA SER A 605 8.62 -21.35 7.98
C SER A 605 8.11 -20.83 9.34
N SER A 606 7.05 -21.39 9.91
CA SER A 606 6.69 -21.12 11.32
C SER A 606 6.51 -22.42 12.13
N ALA A 607 7.21 -22.52 13.26
CA ALA A 607 7.00 -23.61 14.22
C ALA A 607 5.60 -23.58 14.88
N THR A 608 4.87 -22.46 14.75
CA THR A 608 3.53 -22.27 15.32
C THR A 608 2.39 -22.36 14.32
N GLY A 609 2.65 -22.33 13.01
CA GLY A 609 1.64 -22.40 11.93
C GLY A 609 0.55 -21.35 12.09
N THR A 610 0.68 -20.18 11.46
CA THR A 610 -0.33 -19.10 11.60
C THR A 610 -1.67 -19.46 10.97
N GLY A 611 -1.69 -20.38 9.99
CA GLY A 611 -2.86 -20.69 9.16
C GLY A 611 -3.27 -19.50 8.28
N THR A 612 -4.25 -19.67 7.39
CA THR A 612 -4.89 -18.56 6.66
C THR A 612 -5.37 -17.47 7.64
N VAL A 613 -5.10 -16.20 7.36
CA VAL A 613 -5.52 -15.06 8.19
C VAL A 613 -6.66 -14.28 7.53
N CYS A 614 -6.48 -13.88 6.27
CA CYS A 614 -7.45 -13.06 5.53
C CYS A 614 -7.75 -13.70 4.17
N PRO A 615 -8.56 -14.78 4.13
CA PRO A 615 -8.70 -15.61 2.93
C PRO A 615 -9.20 -14.82 1.73
N LEU A 616 -8.58 -15.06 0.57
CA LEU A 616 -9.22 -14.77 -0.71
C LEU A 616 -10.46 -15.66 -0.91
N THR A 617 -11.49 -15.11 -1.54
CA THR A 617 -12.68 -15.88 -1.93
C THR A 617 -12.38 -16.86 -3.06
N ASP A 618 -13.28 -17.81 -3.28
CA ASP A 618 -13.17 -18.78 -4.37
C ASP A 618 -13.15 -18.13 -5.76
N GLU A 619 -13.72 -16.93 -5.92
CA GLU A 619 -13.63 -16.17 -7.17
C GLU A 619 -12.26 -15.51 -7.32
N GLU A 620 -11.77 -14.86 -6.25
CA GLU A 620 -10.50 -14.13 -6.19
C GLU A 620 -9.26 -15.02 -6.37
N ASN A 621 -9.32 -16.28 -5.92
CA ASN A 621 -8.23 -17.25 -6.08
C ASN A 621 -8.40 -18.19 -7.30
N GLY A 622 -9.43 -17.98 -8.13
CA GLY A 622 -9.64 -18.78 -9.33
C GLY A 622 -10.28 -20.16 -9.12
N ALA A 623 -10.69 -20.53 -7.91
CA ALA A 623 -11.32 -21.83 -7.64
C ALA A 623 -12.65 -21.98 -8.40
N THR A 624 -13.43 -20.90 -8.51
CA THR A 624 -14.68 -20.86 -9.29
C THR A 624 -14.41 -21.01 -10.79
N PRO A 625 -15.09 -21.95 -11.50
CA PRO A 625 -14.92 -22.09 -12.94
C PRO A 625 -15.19 -20.78 -13.70
N GLY A 626 -14.21 -20.34 -14.49
CA GLY A 626 -14.31 -19.13 -15.30
C GLY A 626 -13.94 -17.82 -14.58
N SER A 627 -13.61 -17.85 -13.28
CA SER A 627 -13.06 -16.67 -12.61
C SER A 627 -11.59 -16.44 -12.96
N VAL A 628 -11.15 -15.19 -12.85
CA VAL A 628 -9.76 -14.78 -13.02
C VAL A 628 -9.16 -14.59 -11.65
N SER A 629 -8.15 -15.39 -11.32
CA SER A 629 -7.40 -15.25 -10.07
C SER A 629 -6.47 -14.05 -10.10
N TRP A 630 -6.12 -13.58 -8.91
CA TRP A 630 -5.19 -12.45 -8.75
C TRP A 630 -3.76 -12.76 -9.23
N ASP A 631 -3.31 -14.03 -9.14
CA ASP A 631 -1.94 -14.51 -9.42
C ASP A 631 -1.83 -15.35 -10.70
N GLY A 632 -2.95 -15.60 -11.38
CA GLY A 632 -3.01 -16.45 -12.56
C GLY A 632 -3.03 -17.95 -12.27
N LEU A 633 -3.10 -18.38 -11.00
CA LEU A 633 -3.23 -19.78 -10.59
C LEU A 633 -4.69 -20.17 -10.34
N ARG A 634 -4.93 -21.47 -10.22
CA ARG A 634 -6.25 -22.00 -9.86
C ARG A 634 -6.20 -22.53 -8.44
N GLY A 635 -6.99 -21.92 -7.56
CA GLY A 635 -7.16 -22.33 -6.17
C GLY A 635 -7.73 -23.75 -5.99
N PRO A 636 -7.87 -24.18 -4.73
CA PRO A 636 -8.32 -25.52 -4.39
C PRO A 636 -9.76 -25.76 -4.83
N ARG A 637 -10.06 -27.00 -5.21
CA ARG A 637 -11.38 -27.36 -5.74
C ARG A 637 -11.74 -28.81 -5.51
N VAL A 638 -13.03 -29.07 -5.35
CA VAL A 638 -13.59 -30.42 -5.31
C VAL A 638 -13.63 -30.98 -6.74
N LEU A 639 -13.10 -32.18 -6.94
CA LEU A 639 -13.16 -32.91 -8.21
C LEU A 639 -14.35 -33.86 -8.26
N SER A 640 -14.55 -34.62 -7.19
CA SER A 640 -15.64 -35.58 -7.05
C SER A 640 -16.07 -35.69 -5.59
N GLU A 641 -17.35 -36.00 -5.41
CA GLU A 641 -17.92 -36.45 -4.15
C GLU A 641 -18.71 -37.72 -4.46
N ASP A 642 -18.15 -38.88 -4.11
CA ASP A 642 -18.75 -40.18 -4.39
C ASP A 642 -18.52 -41.17 -3.24
N GLY A 643 -19.03 -42.40 -3.38
CA GLY A 643 -18.95 -43.45 -2.34
C GLY A 643 -17.53 -43.78 -1.84
N SER A 644 -16.48 -43.28 -2.51
CA SER A 644 -15.08 -43.44 -2.13
C SER A 644 -14.49 -42.26 -1.36
N GLY A 645 -15.14 -41.09 -1.33
CA GLY A 645 -14.59 -39.90 -0.68
C GLY A 645 -14.90 -38.58 -1.40
N THR A 646 -14.57 -37.47 -0.74
CA THR A 646 -14.47 -36.16 -1.38
C THR A 646 -13.03 -36.03 -1.84
N THR A 647 -12.83 -35.97 -3.16
CA THR A 647 -11.51 -35.73 -3.73
C THR A 647 -11.34 -34.24 -3.97
N VAL A 648 -10.31 -33.65 -3.38
CA VAL A 648 -9.94 -32.24 -3.56
C VAL A 648 -8.63 -32.15 -4.31
N ARG A 649 -8.47 -31.08 -5.10
CA ARG A 649 -7.27 -30.78 -5.86
C ARG A 649 -6.69 -29.44 -5.49
N TYR A 650 -5.38 -29.41 -5.26
CA TYR A 650 -4.59 -28.22 -5.00
C TYR A 650 -3.54 -28.03 -6.11
N PRO A 651 -3.20 -26.78 -6.48
CA PRO A 651 -1.95 -26.53 -7.18
C PRO A 651 -0.77 -26.90 -6.28
N ARG A 652 0.27 -27.46 -6.87
CA ARG A 652 1.53 -27.66 -6.16
C ARG A 652 2.28 -26.36 -6.02
N TYR A 653 2.78 -26.11 -4.81
CA TYR A 653 3.59 -24.93 -4.57
C TYR A 653 4.86 -24.95 -5.42
N GLU A 654 5.43 -26.12 -5.69
CA GLU A 654 6.67 -26.25 -6.45
C GLU A 654 6.56 -25.80 -7.91
N GLN A 655 5.39 -26.01 -8.50
CA GLN A 655 5.10 -25.70 -9.90
C GLN A 655 4.41 -24.34 -10.06
N ALA A 656 4.01 -23.69 -8.96
CA ALA A 656 3.51 -22.32 -8.99
C ALA A 656 4.64 -21.32 -9.27
N ASP A 657 4.62 -20.68 -10.43
CA ASP A 657 5.62 -19.70 -10.86
C ASP A 657 4.98 -18.33 -11.13
N TYR A 658 5.07 -17.44 -10.14
CA TYR A 658 4.53 -16.09 -10.23
C TYR A 658 5.32 -15.24 -11.22
N THR A 659 6.61 -15.49 -11.38
CA THR A 659 7.41 -14.82 -12.42
C THR A 659 6.92 -15.22 -13.81
N LEU A 660 6.58 -16.49 -14.04
CA LEU A 660 5.95 -16.91 -15.30
C LEU A 660 4.57 -16.27 -15.47
N SER A 661 3.72 -16.26 -14.44
CA SER A 661 2.43 -15.54 -14.47
C SER A 661 2.61 -14.05 -14.84
N ALA A 662 3.63 -13.39 -14.30
CA ALA A 662 3.94 -12.00 -14.60
C ALA A 662 4.41 -11.80 -16.06
N LEU A 663 5.30 -12.67 -16.55
CA LEU A 663 5.76 -12.67 -17.95
C LEU A 663 4.62 -12.91 -18.95
N GLU A 664 3.59 -13.66 -18.55
CA GLU A 664 2.40 -13.97 -19.36
C GLU A 664 1.23 -12.99 -19.13
N GLY A 665 1.39 -11.99 -18.27
CA GLY A 665 0.36 -10.99 -18.00
C GLY A 665 -0.89 -11.56 -17.30
N ARG A 666 -0.72 -12.56 -16.44
CA ARG A 666 -1.83 -13.26 -15.77
C ARG A 666 -2.26 -12.69 -14.42
N PHE A 667 -1.51 -11.72 -13.86
CA PHE A 667 -1.93 -11.03 -12.63
C PHE A 667 -3.21 -10.22 -12.84
N SER A 668 -4.00 -10.09 -11.79
CA SER A 668 -5.26 -9.34 -11.79
C SER A 668 -5.49 -8.69 -10.43
N ILE A 669 -6.08 -7.50 -10.46
CA ILE A 669 -6.53 -6.77 -9.27
C ILE A 669 -8.05 -6.50 -9.31
N ALA A 670 -8.74 -6.99 -10.35
CA ALA A 670 -10.12 -6.62 -10.66
C ALA A 670 -11.10 -6.94 -9.52
N LEU A 671 -10.82 -8.00 -8.76
CA LEU A 671 -11.61 -8.44 -7.60
C LEU A 671 -11.04 -7.93 -6.28
N THR A 672 -9.72 -8.01 -6.06
CA THR A 672 -9.11 -7.62 -4.77
C THR A 672 -9.24 -6.13 -4.49
N ARG A 673 -9.33 -5.28 -5.53
CA ARG A 673 -9.62 -3.84 -5.37
C ARG A 673 -10.92 -3.51 -4.64
N LYS A 674 -11.86 -4.46 -4.57
CA LYS A 674 -13.17 -4.28 -3.94
C LYS A 674 -13.14 -4.56 -2.43
N ILE A 675 -12.02 -5.08 -1.93
CA ILE A 675 -11.84 -5.40 -0.51
C ILE A 675 -11.42 -4.12 0.17
N ASP A 676 -12.36 -3.47 0.85
CA ASP A 676 -12.10 -2.34 1.72
C ASP A 676 -11.69 -2.79 3.12
N PHE A 677 -11.31 -1.85 3.97
CA PHE A 677 -10.91 -2.13 5.35
C PHE A 677 -11.95 -2.92 6.16
N ARG A 678 -13.25 -2.67 5.94
CA ARG A 678 -14.34 -3.36 6.65
C ARG A 678 -14.47 -4.81 6.20
N GLU A 679 -14.41 -5.06 4.91
CA GLU A 679 -14.39 -6.41 4.35
C GLU A 679 -13.14 -7.15 4.82
N TYR A 680 -11.96 -6.52 4.71
CA TYR A 680 -10.69 -7.09 5.10
C TYR A 680 -10.68 -7.55 6.58
N THR A 681 -11.04 -6.66 7.50
CA THR A 681 -11.13 -7.00 8.93
C THR A 681 -12.27 -7.99 9.23
N GLY A 682 -13.38 -7.92 8.48
CA GLY A 682 -14.48 -8.88 8.56
C GLY A 682 -14.03 -10.31 8.25
N ARG A 683 -13.22 -10.49 7.21
CA ARG A 683 -12.64 -11.80 6.84
C ARG A 683 -11.70 -12.34 7.91
N ILE A 684 -10.86 -11.48 8.49
CA ILE A 684 -9.97 -11.86 9.61
C ILE A 684 -10.79 -12.34 10.80
N LEU A 685 -11.75 -11.55 11.25
CA LEU A 685 -12.59 -11.88 12.40
C LEU A 685 -13.36 -13.19 12.17
N ALA A 686 -13.93 -13.38 10.98
CA ALA A 686 -14.62 -14.62 10.63
C ALA A 686 -13.67 -15.84 10.66
N THR A 687 -12.45 -15.69 10.15
CA THR A 687 -11.43 -16.75 10.12
C THR A 687 -10.95 -17.12 11.54
N LEU A 688 -10.72 -16.13 12.41
CA LEU A 688 -10.37 -16.40 13.81
C LEU A 688 -11.50 -17.11 14.56
N ARG A 689 -12.76 -16.73 14.31
CA ARG A 689 -13.93 -17.43 14.86
C ARG A 689 -14.04 -18.87 14.34
N MET A 690 -13.71 -19.11 13.07
CA MET A 690 -13.64 -20.46 12.51
C MET A 690 -12.60 -21.31 13.25
N TYR A 691 -11.39 -20.81 13.44
CA TYR A 691 -10.36 -21.54 14.20
C TYR A 691 -10.78 -21.82 15.64
N ARG A 692 -11.41 -20.85 16.31
CA ARG A 692 -11.93 -21.04 17.66
C ARG A 692 -13.02 -22.11 17.71
N ALA A 693 -13.95 -22.11 16.76
CA ALA A 693 -15.02 -23.09 16.69
C ALA A 693 -14.50 -24.52 16.45
N LEU A 694 -13.41 -24.65 15.70
CA LEU A 694 -12.81 -25.93 15.32
C LEU A 694 -11.59 -26.31 16.18
N GLN A 695 -11.28 -25.59 17.26
CA GLN A 695 -10.09 -25.87 18.10
C GLN A 695 -10.06 -27.27 18.71
N GLY A 696 -11.24 -27.88 18.92
CA GLY A 696 -11.38 -29.27 19.39
C GLY A 696 -11.26 -30.30 18.27
N ILE A 697 -11.37 -29.87 17.02
CA ILE A 697 -11.14 -30.68 15.84
C ILE A 697 -9.65 -30.65 15.53
N GLY A 698 -9.09 -29.47 15.26
CA GLY A 698 -7.71 -29.29 14.78
C GLY A 698 -7.05 -28.00 15.23
N THR A 699 -5.84 -27.79 14.74
CA THR A 699 -5.02 -26.59 15.00
C THR A 699 -5.06 -25.65 13.79
N LYS A 700 -4.64 -24.39 13.95
CA LYS A 700 -4.48 -23.47 12.81
C LYS A 700 -3.63 -24.06 11.68
N ARG A 701 -2.64 -24.88 12.05
CA ARG A 701 -1.80 -25.64 11.13
C ARG A 701 -2.52 -26.79 10.44
N SER A 702 -3.36 -27.55 11.12
CA SER A 702 -3.99 -28.74 10.51
C SER A 702 -5.29 -28.43 9.77
N LEU A 703 -5.92 -27.27 10.04
CA LEU A 703 -7.19 -26.88 9.46
C LEU A 703 -7.01 -26.10 8.16
N HIS A 704 -7.45 -26.69 7.03
CA HIS A 704 -7.33 -26.13 5.68
C HIS A 704 -8.67 -25.62 5.17
N ILE A 705 -8.70 -24.39 4.64
CA ILE A 705 -9.91 -23.77 4.07
C ILE A 705 -10.05 -24.17 2.60
N LEU A 706 -10.95 -25.12 2.32
CA LEU A 706 -11.25 -25.59 0.97
C LEU A 706 -12.09 -24.58 0.17
N SER A 707 -13.11 -24.00 0.78
CA SER A 707 -13.98 -22.97 0.17
C SER A 707 -14.15 -21.80 1.13
N PHE A 708 -14.07 -20.58 0.61
CA PHE A 708 -14.39 -19.34 1.34
C PHE A 708 -15.21 -18.42 0.43
N ARG A 709 -16.41 -18.07 0.87
CA ARG A 709 -17.34 -17.22 0.12
C ARG A 709 -18.13 -16.32 1.05
N GLN A 710 -18.36 -15.08 0.65
CA GLN A 710 -19.46 -14.29 1.20
C GLN A 710 -20.77 -14.81 0.59
N VAL A 711 -21.80 -15.03 1.41
CA VAL A 711 -23.08 -15.57 0.97
C VAL A 711 -24.21 -14.58 1.21
N GLU A 712 -25.12 -14.50 0.25
CA GLU A 712 -26.33 -13.71 0.35
C GLU A 712 -27.39 -14.39 1.23
N SER A 713 -28.33 -13.61 1.76
CA SER A 713 -29.49 -14.14 2.51
C SER A 713 -30.40 -15.07 1.69
N SER A 714 -30.23 -15.11 0.37
CA SER A 714 -30.89 -16.04 -0.54
C SER A 714 -30.19 -17.39 -0.68
N ASP A 715 -28.99 -17.57 -0.12
CA ASP A 715 -28.29 -18.86 -0.17
C ASP A 715 -29.15 -19.95 0.50
N THR A 716 -29.43 -21.02 -0.25
CA THR A 716 -30.33 -22.08 0.16
C THR A 716 -29.78 -22.89 1.33
N THR A 717 -28.45 -23.04 1.41
CA THR A 717 -27.78 -23.78 2.49
C THR A 717 -27.79 -22.96 3.77
N LEU A 718 -27.58 -21.64 3.68
CA LEU A 718 -27.73 -20.72 4.81
C LEU A 718 -29.16 -20.72 5.36
N ARG A 719 -30.18 -20.60 4.49
CA ARG A 719 -31.59 -20.65 4.92
C ARG A 719 -31.91 -21.96 5.63
N GLN A 720 -31.48 -23.08 5.06
CA GLN A 720 -31.64 -24.38 5.71
C GLN A 720 -30.96 -24.44 7.08
N ALA A 721 -29.72 -23.95 7.20
CA ALA A 721 -29.01 -23.91 8.48
C ALA A 721 -29.76 -23.09 9.53
N GLN A 722 -30.27 -21.93 9.13
CA GLN A 722 -31.05 -21.05 10.01
C GLN A 722 -32.39 -21.66 10.42
N ASP A 723 -33.07 -22.36 9.51
CA ASP A 723 -34.35 -23.02 9.79
C ASP A 723 -34.17 -24.22 10.74
N GLU A 724 -33.16 -25.06 10.50
CA GLU A 724 -32.86 -26.24 11.34
C GLU A 724 -32.44 -25.84 12.75
N THR A 725 -31.70 -24.74 12.91
CA THR A 725 -31.22 -24.24 14.21
C THR A 725 -32.16 -23.20 14.84
N ARG A 726 -33.19 -22.75 14.11
CA ARG A 726 -34.08 -21.64 14.50
C ARG A 726 -33.32 -20.37 14.90
N THR A 727 -32.20 -20.12 14.24
CA THR A 727 -31.24 -19.09 14.60
C THR A 727 -30.83 -18.33 13.34
N ALA A 728 -30.94 -16.99 13.35
CA ALA A 728 -30.59 -16.16 12.19
C ALA A 728 -29.24 -15.44 12.40
N LEU A 729 -28.39 -15.44 11.38
CA LEU A 729 -27.15 -14.68 11.37
C LEU A 729 -27.39 -13.24 10.89
N SER A 730 -26.62 -12.31 11.45
CA SER A 730 -26.66 -10.88 11.11
C SER A 730 -25.40 -10.45 10.38
N GLY A 731 -25.50 -9.33 9.63
CA GLY A 731 -24.39 -8.74 8.89
C GLY A 731 -23.95 -9.56 7.67
N PRO A 732 -22.81 -9.22 7.06
CA PRO A 732 -22.16 -10.07 6.06
C PRO A 732 -21.95 -11.48 6.64
N VAL A 733 -22.42 -12.50 5.93
CA VAL A 733 -22.25 -13.90 6.33
C VAL A 733 -21.22 -14.55 5.43
N TYR A 734 -20.20 -15.13 6.04
CA TYR A 734 -19.17 -15.89 5.35
C TYR A 734 -19.40 -17.38 5.52
N ARG A 735 -19.28 -18.12 4.42
CA ARG A 735 -19.26 -19.58 4.40
C ARG A 735 -17.83 -20.08 4.30
N PHE A 736 -17.48 -21.00 5.19
CA PHE A 736 -16.27 -21.79 5.13
C PHE A 736 -16.62 -23.25 4.88
N ASP A 737 -15.89 -23.91 3.99
CA ASP A 737 -15.77 -25.37 3.99
C ASP A 737 -14.32 -25.71 4.39
N VAL A 738 -14.15 -26.39 5.51
CA VAL A 738 -12.85 -26.64 6.17
C VAL A 738 -12.67 -28.14 6.38
N PHE A 739 -11.44 -28.63 6.29
CA PHE A 739 -11.11 -30.00 6.70
C PHE A 739 -9.81 -30.02 7.50
N ASP A 740 -9.58 -31.12 8.21
CA ASP A 740 -8.33 -31.35 8.93
C ASP A 740 -7.40 -32.25 8.10
N ASP A 741 -6.14 -31.83 7.89
CA ASP A 741 -5.18 -32.60 7.10
C ASP A 741 -4.84 -33.97 7.71
N ARG A 742 -5.06 -34.17 9.03
CA ARG A 742 -4.87 -35.48 9.67
C ARG A 742 -5.89 -36.52 9.22
N ASP A 743 -7.02 -36.07 8.64
CA ASP A 743 -8.06 -36.90 8.06
C ASP A 743 -7.99 -36.94 6.52
N THR A 744 -6.81 -36.65 5.96
CA THR A 744 -6.57 -36.71 4.51
C THR A 744 -5.64 -37.83 4.10
N ALA A 745 -5.85 -38.35 2.89
CA ALA A 745 -4.96 -39.30 2.25
C ALA A 745 -4.55 -38.78 0.87
N GLY A 746 -3.24 -38.66 0.63
CA GLY A 746 -2.71 -38.29 -0.68
C GLY A 746 -3.06 -39.33 -1.74
N LEU A 747 -3.48 -38.86 -2.91
CA LEU A 747 -3.81 -39.68 -4.07
C LEU A 747 -2.73 -39.53 -5.15
N PRO A 748 -2.61 -40.51 -6.06
CA PRO A 748 -1.74 -40.37 -7.22
C PRO A 748 -2.12 -39.12 -8.02
N SER A 749 -1.17 -38.20 -8.20
CA SER A 749 -1.48 -36.97 -8.92
C SER A 749 -1.75 -37.26 -10.40
N SER A 750 -2.80 -36.62 -10.92
CA SER A 750 -3.18 -36.68 -12.34
C SER A 750 -2.35 -35.74 -13.24
N SER A 751 -1.65 -34.76 -12.66
CA SER A 751 -0.76 -33.86 -13.39
C SER A 751 0.41 -33.40 -12.52
N ILE A 752 1.47 -32.94 -13.17
CA ILE A 752 2.68 -32.58 -12.44
C ILE A 752 2.54 -31.36 -11.52
N ASP A 753 1.64 -30.45 -11.86
CA ASP A 753 1.44 -29.16 -11.23
C ASP A 753 0.31 -29.15 -10.19
N GLN A 754 -0.28 -30.32 -9.92
CA GLN A 754 -1.41 -30.46 -9.00
C GLN A 754 -1.18 -31.63 -8.03
N GLU A 755 -1.91 -31.62 -6.92
CA GLU A 755 -2.02 -32.75 -5.99
C GLU A 755 -3.47 -33.00 -5.62
N ASP A 756 -3.78 -34.28 -5.51
CA ASP A 756 -5.12 -34.76 -5.20
C ASP A 756 -5.12 -35.41 -3.82
N PHE A 757 -6.13 -35.11 -3.01
CA PHE A 757 -6.30 -35.65 -1.66
C PHE A 757 -7.71 -36.17 -1.50
N ALA A 758 -7.85 -37.34 -0.87
CA ALA A 758 -9.12 -37.80 -0.33
C ALA A 758 -9.33 -37.18 1.04
N VAL A 759 -10.47 -36.52 1.24
CA VAL A 759 -10.86 -35.85 2.48
C VAL A 759 -11.96 -36.64 3.18
N GLY A 760 -11.75 -36.99 4.45
CA GLY A 760 -12.70 -37.80 5.22
C GLY A 760 -13.91 -37.03 5.73
N VAL A 761 -13.73 -35.78 6.19
CA VAL A 761 -14.81 -34.94 6.77
C VAL A 761 -14.60 -33.50 6.33
N ILE A 762 -15.70 -32.85 5.93
CA ILE A 762 -15.75 -31.41 5.66
C ILE A 762 -16.66 -30.76 6.69
N TYR A 763 -16.15 -29.75 7.37
CA TYR A 763 -16.87 -28.87 8.28
C TYR A 763 -17.32 -27.63 7.52
N THR A 764 -18.63 -27.45 7.39
CA THR A 764 -19.21 -26.23 6.83
C THR A 764 -19.61 -25.30 7.97
N LEU A 765 -19.15 -24.05 7.91
CA LEU A 765 -19.48 -23.01 8.89
C LEU A 765 -20.08 -21.79 8.20
N PHE A 766 -21.10 -21.20 8.81
CA PHE A 766 -21.60 -19.86 8.49
C PHE A 766 -21.32 -18.92 9.65
N ILE A 767 -20.59 -17.84 9.37
CA ILE A 767 -20.12 -16.88 10.38
C ILE A 767 -20.53 -15.48 9.95
N GLY A 768 -21.39 -14.85 10.73
CA GLY A 768 -21.79 -13.44 10.58
C GLY A 768 -21.26 -12.56 11.71
N THR A 769 -21.96 -11.48 12.04
CA THR A 769 -21.62 -10.59 13.16
C THR A 769 -22.32 -10.94 14.48
N SER A 770 -23.18 -11.97 14.48
CA SER A 770 -23.87 -12.48 15.68
C SER A 770 -22.90 -13.16 16.66
N ASP A 771 -23.28 -13.27 17.94
CA ASP A 771 -22.48 -13.93 19.00
C ASP A 771 -22.25 -15.43 18.79
N PHE A 772 -23.09 -16.06 17.98
CA PHE A 772 -23.04 -17.47 17.62
C PHE A 772 -22.69 -17.65 16.14
N LEU A 773 -22.37 -18.89 15.75
CA LEU A 773 -22.21 -19.31 14.36
C LEU A 773 -22.95 -20.63 14.10
N LEU A 774 -23.14 -20.96 12.83
CA LEU A 774 -23.80 -22.21 12.43
C LEU A 774 -22.75 -23.16 11.86
N ALA A 775 -22.71 -24.40 12.34
CA ALA A 775 -21.74 -25.38 11.86
C ALA A 775 -22.40 -26.75 11.60
N MET A 776 -21.84 -27.49 10.66
CA MET A 776 -22.24 -28.85 10.32
C MET A 776 -21.02 -29.63 9.83
N ALA A 777 -20.94 -30.92 10.19
CA ALA A 777 -19.96 -31.83 9.62
C ALA A 777 -20.63 -32.70 8.55
N ARG A 778 -20.00 -32.82 7.38
CA ARG A 778 -20.40 -33.71 6.30
C ARG A 778 -19.32 -34.76 6.08
N ARG A 779 -19.71 -36.03 6.02
CA ARG A 779 -18.77 -37.09 5.66
C ARG A 779 -18.39 -36.94 4.19
N GLY A 780 -17.10 -37.05 3.93
CA GLY A 780 -16.55 -37.07 2.59
C GLY A 780 -16.89 -38.37 1.85
N ASP A 781 -17.40 -39.42 2.48
CA ASP A 781 -17.70 -40.73 1.85
C ASP A 781 -18.83 -40.72 0.77
N GLY A 782 -19.23 -39.54 0.29
CA GLY A 782 -20.25 -39.33 -0.75
C GLY A 782 -21.66 -39.84 -0.44
N SER A 783 -21.88 -40.36 0.78
CA SER A 783 -23.18 -40.88 1.23
C SER A 783 -24.24 -39.80 1.43
N GLN A 784 -23.88 -38.53 1.22
CA GLN A 784 -24.64 -37.34 1.64
C GLN A 784 -24.90 -37.30 3.16
N ALA A 785 -24.28 -38.20 3.94
CA ALA A 785 -24.43 -38.22 5.38
C ALA A 785 -23.80 -36.97 5.98
N ARG A 786 -24.65 -36.19 6.65
CA ARG A 786 -24.28 -34.97 7.34
C ARG A 786 -24.84 -34.99 8.75
N SER A 787 -24.15 -34.34 9.67
CA SER A 787 -24.73 -34.02 10.98
C SER A 787 -25.90 -33.05 10.79
N ARG A 788 -26.70 -32.86 11.86
CA ARG A 788 -27.57 -31.69 11.91
C ARG A 788 -26.73 -30.42 12.01
N TRP A 789 -27.29 -29.30 11.57
CA TRP A 789 -26.75 -27.99 11.88
C TRP A 789 -26.78 -27.73 13.39
N LEU A 790 -25.70 -27.14 13.90
CA LEU A 790 -25.53 -26.76 15.30
C LEU A 790 -25.29 -25.26 15.39
N THR A 791 -25.85 -24.65 16.44
CA THR A 791 -25.47 -23.30 16.88
C THR A 791 -24.30 -23.42 17.84
N LEU A 792 -23.17 -22.80 17.53
CA LEU A 792 -21.96 -22.77 18.36
C LEU A 792 -21.67 -21.39 18.92
#